data_AF-A0A2G5RE70-F1
#
_entry.id   AF-A0A2G5RE70-F1
#
_cell.length_a   1.000
_cell.length_b   1.000
_cell.length_c   1.000
_cell.angle_alpha   90.00
_cell.angle_beta   90.00
_cell.angle_gamma   90.00
#
_symmetry.space_group_name_H-M   'P 1'
#
loop_
_entity.id
_entity.type
_entity.pdbx_description
1 polymer ?
#
loop_
_entity_poly.entity_id
_entity_poly.type
_entity_poly.pdbx_seq_one_letter_code
_entity_poly.pdbx_strand_id
1 'polypeptide(L)'
;MAYTLAQLTEFFTNANAGTAPTEAQKLALQGLLNDNQSGLSNDATFSKVVDLASDSTVAVSVGTYNFFLGYAPSQAGLTALNAAYVGAGKQSGMNAENRFIAQSISLSMDNATAKANFSASYGSLSLADAAKAAYLIIIGQAAATANNINVDNAVAFLTNATSVAYYTALVKANYPNASAADQALAVKAAVVGEILFQATSYNQGAGIGSYAQASTNLVKDLALDNVLTNDSTTGIDLLGKYGTTNGGGSSLVLTSGVDTITGTSGDDTITGLVDTTAGATPTFTALDTIAGGAGNDTLIINSITALAQSNINAVTVTGVENVTLRGAAAVVADVTNWTDVTALNVTQATSATVGASGTANIGVSGVTGAITIDGGKGVTVTDATAGNAITIGGTTAPKGVVSVTDTSLTTGSVNVQGGTNVTVTTSGATTGTVTVGGTTSPSGVVTIANTGAAYDATAANNALGAITVTGGTTVNVTQTAYSSTADAAADTAAVTRTQGAVTVNGGAATTEVSVTQSATVAAVNQQTADGTKSVETVTFVAMAASETITVNGLTFTAAKALTAAEAAAAFANLANGATTGSAPVTNGTYSGTFSTVSGSTGAVTTASGVSTVSFTQTSFGATTGLTVADTAAAGNVSVATATAGAAQTITSTKAGVAGVAAGAVTINGAITGADVLSKVTLNSYGTVGITSDALTTLSLANSDAAVTVTNAAATTLGLTVNKVGSSTTTAALNLGSTYTTLNLAVAGASVTNLTAAGVTALAVTGSAAADLTGSTLTALKTVTVAGSAGVTLAAPAALTSFDASATSGANTVTALDASTATYTGGTGVDTVTLGNTTVSKAVSLGAGDDVLNLASGTTSLTATVNGGDGTDTLGMATADAVTATAGAAFASKVVGFEKLSLGLAAASGTVNLANLNNIGYVITNGVGANTTTLSGFVANGTLELAAVAQATGTVAVTLADATGTSDVLNVVAKVSTADLNHGTVSAAGVETINLTATDTSTTAAINRSTISITDSALKTLTIAGNAKATVTYDSTALTSVNASTNTGGVTVSTLSGAAAATTVTGGTGADTLTANHASDVLIGGDGADSLTAAANLVTLTGGAGADTFNVAFVVSNANSYATITDASAGDSIVLKNVAAVTETFASAKVALGDTAVFQDFANQAISTTTAGAISWFQYAGNTYIVENASGSATAFQNGTDVVVKLAGLVDLSTASFSASSQTLVLH
;
A
#
# COMPACT_ATOMS: atom_id res chain seq x y z
N MET A 1 -16.46 -57.90 -19.37
CA MET A 1 -17.89 -57.55 -19.52
C MET A 1 -18.04 -56.79 -20.82
N ALA A 2 -19.12 -57.02 -21.58
CA ALA A 2 -19.39 -56.27 -22.80
C ALA A 2 -19.57 -54.77 -22.49
N TYR A 3 -19.24 -53.90 -23.44
CA TYR A 3 -19.44 -52.46 -23.30
C TYR A 3 -20.92 -52.09 -23.20
N THR A 4 -21.20 -50.88 -22.72
CA THR A 4 -22.54 -50.26 -22.75
C THR A 4 -22.66 -49.26 -23.89
N LEU A 5 -23.88 -48.93 -24.31
CA LEU A 5 -24.11 -47.92 -25.36
C LEU A 5 -23.54 -46.54 -24.95
N ALA A 6 -23.58 -46.22 -23.65
CA ALA A 6 -23.01 -45.00 -23.11
C ALA A 6 -21.49 -44.97 -23.32
N GLN A 7 -20.79 -46.06 -22.99
CA GLN A 7 -19.33 -46.17 -23.21
C GLN A 7 -18.96 -46.10 -24.70
N LEU A 8 -19.71 -46.76 -25.59
CA LEU A 8 -19.45 -46.66 -27.03
C LEU A 8 -19.70 -45.23 -27.57
N THR A 9 -20.70 -44.52 -27.02
CA THR A 9 -21.00 -43.13 -27.37
C THR A 9 -19.91 -42.18 -26.88
N GLU A 10 -19.36 -42.43 -25.69
CA GLU A 10 -18.25 -41.67 -25.12
C GLU A 10 -16.96 -41.88 -25.93
N PHE A 11 -16.58 -43.13 -26.20
CA PHE A 11 -15.44 -43.45 -27.05
C PHE A 11 -15.55 -42.83 -28.44
N PHE A 12 -16.75 -42.87 -29.05
CA PHE A 12 -17.00 -42.20 -30.32
C PHE A 12 -16.80 -40.68 -30.21
N THR A 13 -17.38 -40.06 -29.18
CA THR A 13 -17.34 -38.60 -29.00
C THR A 13 -15.89 -38.12 -28.80
N ASN A 14 -15.13 -38.87 -28.02
CA ASN A 14 -13.72 -38.60 -27.75
C ASN A 14 -12.88 -38.81 -29.01
N ALA A 15 -13.04 -39.96 -29.70
CA ALA A 15 -12.38 -40.25 -30.97
C ALA A 15 -12.68 -39.21 -32.07
N ASN A 16 -13.86 -38.58 -32.00
CA ASN A 16 -14.28 -37.49 -32.89
C ASN A 16 -14.03 -36.11 -32.26
N ALA A 17 -12.94 -35.96 -31.50
CA ALA A 17 -12.46 -34.70 -30.91
C ALA A 17 -13.54 -33.86 -30.20
N GLY A 18 -14.42 -34.53 -29.44
CA GLY A 18 -15.48 -33.93 -28.63
C GLY A 18 -16.84 -33.78 -29.32
N THR A 19 -16.99 -34.24 -30.57
CA THR A 19 -18.28 -34.13 -31.30
C THR A 19 -19.12 -35.41 -31.18
N ALA A 20 -20.31 -35.26 -30.60
CA ALA A 20 -21.25 -36.36 -30.38
C ALA A 20 -21.74 -37.02 -31.69
N PRO A 21 -22.10 -38.32 -31.67
CA PRO A 21 -22.59 -39.03 -32.84
C PRO A 21 -23.96 -38.51 -33.32
N THR A 22 -24.17 -38.50 -34.63
CA THR A 22 -25.49 -38.29 -35.24
C THR A 22 -26.44 -39.44 -34.91
N GLU A 23 -27.75 -39.25 -35.09
CA GLU A 23 -28.74 -40.30 -34.85
C GLU A 23 -28.50 -41.57 -35.68
N ALA A 24 -28.00 -41.42 -36.92
CA ALA A 24 -27.61 -42.55 -37.75
C ALA A 24 -26.37 -43.30 -37.20
N GLN A 25 -25.39 -42.57 -36.68
CA GLN A 25 -24.19 -43.16 -36.06
C GLN A 25 -24.51 -43.81 -34.71
N LYS A 26 -25.42 -43.25 -33.91
CA LYS A 26 -25.92 -43.91 -32.69
C LYS A 26 -26.56 -45.27 -32.99
N LEU A 27 -27.29 -45.37 -34.10
CA LEU A 27 -27.86 -46.66 -34.54
C LEU A 27 -26.77 -47.66 -34.97
N ALA A 28 -25.69 -47.19 -35.60
CA ALA A 28 -24.53 -48.03 -35.92
C ALA A 28 -23.77 -48.49 -34.66
N LEU A 29 -23.60 -47.61 -33.66
CA LEU A 29 -23.03 -47.96 -32.35
C LEU A 29 -23.89 -48.99 -31.61
N GLN A 30 -25.22 -48.89 -31.71
CA GLN A 30 -26.14 -49.90 -31.18
C GLN A 30 -25.97 -51.27 -31.88
N GLY A 31 -25.66 -51.28 -33.18
CA GLY A 31 -25.28 -52.50 -33.90
C GLY A 31 -23.99 -53.11 -33.36
N LEU A 32 -22.94 -52.29 -33.19
CA LEU A 32 -21.65 -52.75 -32.63
C LEU A 32 -21.77 -53.26 -31.19
N LEU A 33 -22.68 -52.68 -30.40
CA LEU A 33 -23.02 -53.17 -29.06
C LEU A 33 -23.62 -54.58 -29.11
N ASN A 34 -24.56 -54.81 -30.04
CA ASN A 34 -25.18 -56.13 -30.22
C ASN A 34 -24.15 -57.18 -30.67
N ASP A 35 -23.20 -56.80 -31.52
CA ASP A 35 -22.08 -57.65 -31.94
C ASP A 35 -21.13 -57.98 -30.78
N ASN A 36 -20.82 -57.00 -29.92
CA ASN A 36 -20.00 -57.21 -28.71
C ASN A 36 -20.68 -58.15 -27.71
N GLN A 37 -21.99 -58.00 -27.53
CA GLN A 37 -22.78 -58.88 -26.66
C GLN A 37 -22.93 -60.30 -27.23
N SER A 38 -22.82 -60.46 -28.56
CA SER A 38 -22.89 -61.76 -29.25
C SER A 38 -21.53 -62.43 -29.49
N GLY A 39 -20.43 -61.84 -29.00
CA GLY A 39 -19.13 -62.50 -28.91
C GLY A 39 -17.95 -61.77 -29.58
N LEU A 40 -18.15 -60.59 -30.17
CA LEU A 40 -17.03 -59.75 -30.64
C LEU A 40 -16.25 -59.21 -29.43
N SER A 41 -14.91 -59.28 -29.44
CA SER A 41 -14.11 -58.81 -28.31
C SER A 41 -14.23 -57.30 -28.10
N ASN A 42 -14.04 -56.85 -26.86
CA ASN A 42 -14.06 -55.43 -26.52
C ASN A 42 -13.03 -54.64 -27.35
N ASP A 43 -11.82 -55.16 -27.55
CA ASP A 43 -10.79 -54.46 -28.35
C ASP A 43 -11.19 -54.31 -29.82
N ALA A 44 -11.85 -55.33 -30.38
CA ALA A 44 -12.36 -55.29 -31.75
C ALA A 44 -13.58 -54.34 -31.87
N THR A 45 -14.45 -54.30 -30.85
CA THR A 45 -15.56 -53.35 -30.78
C THR A 45 -15.06 -51.91 -30.62
N PHE A 46 -14.07 -51.67 -29.75
CA PHE A 46 -13.47 -50.36 -29.54
C PHE A 46 -12.79 -49.84 -30.81
N SER A 47 -12.01 -50.68 -31.49
CA SER A 47 -11.39 -50.30 -32.77
C SER A 47 -12.44 -49.92 -33.81
N LYS A 48 -13.53 -50.69 -33.97
CA LYS A 48 -14.62 -50.34 -34.90
C LYS A 48 -15.35 -49.04 -34.53
N VAL A 49 -15.43 -48.69 -33.25
CA VAL A 49 -16.00 -47.41 -32.80
C VAL A 49 -15.07 -46.25 -33.15
N VAL A 50 -13.76 -46.45 -32.96
CA VAL A 50 -12.73 -45.49 -33.36
C VAL A 50 -12.79 -45.25 -34.86
N ASP A 51 -12.76 -46.30 -35.69
CA ASP A 51 -12.83 -46.19 -37.15
C ASP A 51 -14.10 -45.43 -37.60
N LEU A 52 -15.25 -45.76 -37.01
CA LEU A 52 -16.53 -45.09 -37.28
C LEU A 52 -16.51 -43.59 -36.94
N ALA A 53 -15.71 -43.19 -35.95
CA ALA A 53 -15.62 -41.82 -35.44
C ALA A 53 -14.56 -40.97 -36.17
N SER A 54 -13.43 -41.55 -36.55
CA SER A 54 -12.24 -40.81 -36.97
C SER A 54 -11.93 -40.81 -38.45
N ASP A 55 -12.40 -41.81 -39.22
CA ASP A 55 -11.96 -42.03 -40.61
C ASP A 55 -12.28 -40.88 -41.58
N SER A 56 -13.20 -40.00 -41.19
CA SER A 56 -13.67 -38.88 -42.03
C SER A 56 -13.48 -37.49 -41.42
N THR A 57 -12.87 -37.40 -40.23
CA THR A 57 -12.71 -36.14 -39.49
C THR A 57 -11.29 -35.99 -38.92
N VAL A 58 -11.00 -36.67 -37.82
CA VAL A 58 -9.72 -36.55 -37.08
C VAL A 58 -8.56 -37.11 -37.90
N ALA A 59 -8.75 -38.24 -38.59
CA ALA A 59 -7.72 -38.84 -39.43
C ALA A 59 -7.29 -37.92 -40.59
N VAL A 60 -8.21 -37.11 -41.11
CA VAL A 60 -7.93 -36.14 -42.18
C VAL A 60 -6.92 -35.09 -41.71
N SER A 61 -7.19 -34.49 -40.54
CA SER A 61 -6.33 -33.45 -39.97
C SER A 61 -4.98 -34.02 -39.52
N VAL A 62 -4.97 -35.18 -38.87
CA VAL A 62 -3.74 -35.84 -38.41
C VAL A 62 -2.84 -36.21 -39.60
N GLY A 63 -3.36 -36.91 -40.60
CA GLY A 63 -2.57 -37.39 -41.74
C GLY A 63 -2.04 -36.25 -42.63
N THR A 64 -2.87 -35.25 -42.91
CA THR A 64 -2.47 -34.14 -43.79
C THR A 64 -1.50 -33.19 -43.11
N TYR A 65 -1.72 -32.78 -41.85
CA TYR A 65 -0.76 -31.94 -41.14
C TYR A 65 0.57 -32.65 -40.95
N ASN A 66 0.56 -33.94 -40.60
CA ASN A 66 1.81 -34.68 -40.44
C ASN A 66 2.63 -34.75 -41.73
N PHE A 67 1.97 -34.91 -42.89
CA PHE A 67 2.67 -34.94 -44.17
C PHE A 67 3.21 -33.57 -44.61
N PHE A 68 2.40 -32.51 -44.50
CA PHE A 68 2.75 -31.19 -45.06
C PHE A 68 3.56 -30.31 -44.11
N LEU A 69 3.40 -30.49 -42.80
CA LEU A 69 4.03 -29.66 -41.76
C LEU A 69 5.02 -30.43 -40.89
N GLY A 70 5.04 -31.76 -40.99
CA GLY A 70 5.97 -32.62 -40.24
C GLY A 70 5.53 -32.94 -38.81
N TYR A 71 4.30 -32.59 -38.44
CA TYR A 71 3.71 -32.89 -37.13
C TYR A 71 2.18 -33.03 -37.25
N ALA A 72 1.57 -33.83 -36.37
CA ALA A 72 0.12 -33.87 -36.18
C ALA A 72 -0.35 -32.69 -35.29
N PRO A 73 -1.61 -32.22 -35.42
CA PRO A 73 -2.12 -31.13 -34.59
C PRO A 73 -2.19 -31.52 -33.10
N SER A 74 -2.05 -30.55 -32.20
CA SER A 74 -2.30 -30.73 -30.77
C SER A 74 -3.76 -31.08 -30.50
N GLN A 75 -4.10 -31.55 -29.29
CA GLN A 75 -5.50 -31.85 -28.94
C GLN A 75 -6.43 -30.65 -29.18
N ALA A 76 -6.02 -29.46 -28.73
CA ALA A 76 -6.76 -28.22 -28.98
C ALA A 76 -6.86 -27.89 -30.48
N GLY A 77 -5.80 -28.16 -31.25
CA GLY A 77 -5.77 -28.01 -32.70
C GLY A 77 -6.75 -28.97 -33.41
N LEU A 78 -6.83 -30.22 -32.96
CA LEU A 78 -7.76 -31.23 -33.49
C LEU A 78 -9.21 -30.81 -33.25
N THR A 79 -9.55 -30.32 -32.06
CA THR A 79 -10.91 -29.80 -31.78
C THR A 79 -11.24 -28.61 -32.69
N ALA A 80 -10.30 -27.67 -32.87
CA ALA A 80 -10.51 -26.50 -33.72
C ALA A 80 -10.69 -26.86 -35.21
N LEU A 81 -9.88 -27.79 -35.72
CA LEU A 81 -9.98 -28.27 -37.10
C LEU A 81 -11.24 -29.12 -37.31
N ASN A 82 -11.64 -29.91 -36.30
CA ASN A 82 -12.80 -30.79 -36.42
C ASN A 82 -14.11 -30.01 -36.67
N ALA A 83 -14.22 -28.79 -36.14
CA ALA A 83 -15.36 -27.91 -36.37
C ALA A 83 -15.63 -27.61 -37.86
N ALA A 84 -14.63 -27.75 -38.75
CA ALA A 84 -14.81 -27.56 -40.19
C ALA A 84 -15.57 -28.73 -40.87
N TYR A 85 -15.58 -29.92 -40.27
CA TYR A 85 -16.08 -31.16 -40.87
C TYR A 85 -17.45 -31.61 -40.36
N VAL A 86 -17.90 -31.07 -39.23
CA VAL A 86 -19.12 -31.48 -38.54
C VAL A 86 -20.14 -30.33 -38.48
N GLY A 87 -21.42 -30.64 -38.26
CA GLY A 87 -22.49 -29.63 -38.13
C GLY A 87 -22.58 -28.68 -39.34
N ALA A 88 -22.53 -27.37 -39.07
CA ALA A 88 -22.57 -26.31 -40.10
C ALA A 88 -21.18 -25.94 -40.67
N GLY A 89 -20.14 -26.75 -40.39
CA GLY A 89 -18.79 -26.54 -40.90
C GLY A 89 -18.72 -26.55 -42.43
N LYS A 90 -17.76 -25.80 -43.00
CA LYS A 90 -17.64 -25.58 -44.45
C LYS A 90 -17.44 -26.86 -45.28
N GLN A 91 -17.03 -27.97 -44.66
CA GLN A 91 -16.79 -29.26 -45.33
C GLN A 91 -17.77 -30.36 -44.87
N SER A 92 -18.83 -30.04 -44.13
CA SER A 92 -19.74 -31.05 -43.59
C SER A 92 -20.46 -31.88 -44.66
N GLY A 93 -20.69 -31.32 -45.84
CA GLY A 93 -21.29 -32.01 -47.00
C GLY A 93 -20.32 -32.83 -47.87
N MET A 94 -19.00 -32.83 -47.58
CA MET A 94 -18.00 -33.59 -48.35
C MET A 94 -17.85 -35.02 -47.82
N ASN A 95 -17.63 -35.99 -48.72
CA ASN A 95 -17.21 -37.36 -48.33
C ASN A 95 -15.74 -37.37 -47.86
N ALA A 96 -15.30 -38.48 -47.23
CA ALA A 96 -13.96 -38.59 -46.63
C ALA A 96 -12.83 -38.36 -47.65
N GLU A 97 -12.91 -38.98 -48.83
CA GLU A 97 -11.96 -38.82 -49.94
C GLU A 97 -11.76 -37.33 -50.30
N ASN A 98 -12.86 -36.61 -50.53
CA ASN A 98 -12.78 -35.19 -50.89
C ASN A 98 -12.26 -34.31 -49.74
N ARG A 99 -12.43 -34.71 -48.47
CA ARG A 99 -11.87 -33.98 -47.31
C ARG A 99 -10.34 -34.07 -47.28
N PHE A 100 -9.78 -35.26 -47.50
CA PHE A 100 -8.31 -35.44 -47.58
C PHE A 100 -7.71 -34.65 -48.75
N ILE A 101 -8.35 -34.70 -49.92
CA ILE A 101 -7.92 -33.95 -51.11
C ILE A 101 -8.02 -32.44 -50.87
N ALA A 102 -9.15 -31.94 -50.38
CA ALA A 102 -9.36 -30.51 -50.16
C ALA A 102 -8.41 -29.93 -49.12
N GLN A 103 -8.17 -30.64 -48.01
CA GLN A 103 -7.24 -30.17 -46.98
C GLN A 103 -5.79 -30.21 -47.46
N SER A 104 -5.39 -31.23 -48.24
CA SER A 104 -4.05 -31.31 -48.81
C SER A 104 -3.78 -30.16 -49.81
N ILE A 105 -4.77 -29.85 -50.67
CA ILE A 105 -4.68 -28.70 -51.57
C ILE A 105 -4.55 -27.39 -50.77
N SER A 106 -5.42 -27.17 -49.78
CA SER A 106 -5.38 -25.95 -48.97
C SER A 106 -4.07 -25.80 -48.19
N LEU A 107 -3.53 -26.86 -47.60
CA LEU A 107 -2.22 -26.80 -46.94
C LEU A 107 -1.10 -26.45 -47.92
N SER A 108 -1.13 -27.00 -49.14
CA SER A 108 -0.12 -26.70 -50.16
C SER A 108 -0.23 -25.30 -50.78
N MET A 109 -1.36 -24.61 -50.59
CA MET A 109 -1.68 -23.35 -51.26
C MET A 109 -1.79 -22.16 -50.30
N ASP A 110 -2.49 -22.34 -49.19
CA ASP A 110 -2.89 -21.27 -48.25
C ASP A 110 -1.98 -21.19 -47.01
N ASN A 111 -1.31 -22.29 -46.65
CA ASN A 111 -0.36 -22.30 -45.53
C ASN A 111 1.07 -22.09 -46.04
N ALA A 112 1.67 -20.94 -45.69
CA ALA A 112 2.97 -20.52 -46.20
C ALA A 112 4.11 -21.51 -45.87
N THR A 113 4.11 -22.08 -44.67
CA THR A 113 5.13 -23.03 -44.22
C THR A 113 4.99 -24.37 -44.95
N ALA A 114 3.78 -24.91 -45.01
CA ALA A 114 3.49 -26.15 -45.74
C ALA A 114 3.81 -26.01 -47.23
N LYS A 115 3.41 -24.90 -47.85
CA LYS A 115 3.70 -24.59 -49.25
C LYS A 115 5.21 -24.54 -49.52
N ALA A 116 5.99 -23.89 -48.66
CA ALA A 116 7.44 -23.81 -48.79
C ALA A 116 8.10 -25.19 -48.69
N ASN A 117 7.75 -25.98 -47.66
CA ASN A 117 8.30 -27.31 -47.42
C ASN A 117 7.94 -28.30 -48.53
N PHE A 118 6.67 -28.29 -48.96
CA PHE A 118 6.19 -29.19 -50.01
C PHE A 118 6.75 -28.81 -51.38
N SER A 119 6.85 -27.51 -51.70
CA SER A 119 7.49 -27.04 -52.94
C SER A 119 8.98 -27.42 -53.00
N ALA A 120 9.71 -27.31 -51.88
CA ALA A 120 11.12 -27.70 -51.81
C ALA A 120 11.33 -29.19 -52.10
N SER A 121 10.42 -30.05 -51.61
CA SER A 121 10.56 -31.51 -51.70
C SER A 121 9.93 -32.11 -52.96
N TYR A 122 8.82 -31.55 -53.44
CA TYR A 122 8.00 -32.11 -54.53
C TYR A 122 7.88 -31.20 -55.75
N GLY A 123 8.30 -29.94 -55.68
CA GLY A 123 8.11 -28.95 -56.74
C GLY A 123 8.80 -29.33 -58.06
N SER A 124 10.04 -29.83 -57.99
CA SER A 124 10.84 -30.23 -59.15
C SER A 124 10.54 -31.64 -59.70
N LEU A 125 9.83 -32.47 -58.94
CA LEU A 125 9.51 -33.85 -59.33
C LEU A 125 8.43 -33.90 -60.43
N SER A 126 8.46 -34.96 -61.25
CA SER A 126 7.31 -35.30 -62.09
C SER A 126 6.12 -35.72 -61.21
N LEU A 127 4.90 -35.71 -61.74
CA LEU A 127 3.72 -36.13 -60.95
C LEU A 127 3.81 -37.61 -60.53
N ALA A 128 4.33 -38.48 -61.40
CA ALA A 128 4.54 -39.90 -61.09
C ALA A 128 5.61 -40.10 -60.01
N ASP A 129 6.72 -39.36 -60.07
CA ASP A 129 7.78 -39.45 -59.05
C ASP A 129 7.32 -38.87 -57.70
N ALA A 130 6.54 -37.77 -57.73
CA ALA A 130 5.91 -37.20 -56.55
C ALA A 130 4.92 -38.18 -55.90
N ALA A 131 4.06 -38.81 -56.70
CA ALA A 131 3.12 -39.82 -56.23
C ALA A 131 3.85 -41.04 -55.63
N LYS A 132 4.91 -41.53 -56.29
CA LYS A 132 5.72 -42.65 -55.79
C LYS A 132 6.43 -42.30 -54.48
N ALA A 133 7.03 -41.12 -54.38
CA ALA A 133 7.68 -40.66 -53.15
C ALA A 133 6.68 -40.51 -51.98
N ALA A 134 5.50 -39.94 -52.23
CA ALA A 134 4.44 -39.86 -51.23
C ALA A 134 3.94 -41.24 -50.80
N TYR A 135 3.74 -42.16 -51.75
CA TYR A 135 3.31 -43.54 -51.48
C TYR A 135 4.28 -44.27 -50.55
N LEU A 136 5.59 -44.10 -50.77
CA LEU A 136 6.63 -44.70 -49.95
C LEU A 136 6.73 -44.10 -48.54
N ILE A 137 6.39 -42.82 -48.38
CA ILE A 137 6.38 -42.17 -47.05
C ILE A 137 5.14 -42.58 -46.26
N ILE A 138 3.97 -42.57 -46.90
CA ILE A 138 2.68 -42.77 -46.24
C ILE A 138 2.42 -44.25 -45.95
N ILE A 139 2.58 -45.10 -46.98
CA ILE A 139 2.29 -46.53 -46.91
C ILE A 139 3.57 -47.35 -46.67
N GLY A 140 4.64 -47.02 -47.38
CA GLY A 140 5.90 -47.75 -47.30
C GLY A 140 5.94 -48.99 -48.19
N GLN A 141 7.12 -49.27 -48.78
CA GLN A 141 7.31 -50.40 -49.70
C GLN A 141 7.03 -51.75 -49.04
N ALA A 142 7.49 -51.93 -47.80
CA ALA A 142 7.34 -53.17 -47.05
C ALA A 142 5.87 -53.49 -46.77
N ALA A 143 5.10 -52.52 -46.29
CA ALA A 143 3.68 -52.70 -46.00
C ALA A 143 2.86 -52.94 -47.28
N ALA A 144 3.17 -52.23 -48.37
CA ALA A 144 2.54 -52.44 -49.67
C ALA A 144 2.78 -53.87 -50.20
N THR A 145 4.03 -54.35 -50.17
CA THR A 145 4.38 -55.70 -50.63
C THR A 145 3.74 -56.78 -49.75
N ALA A 146 3.73 -56.61 -48.42
CA ALA A 146 3.09 -57.55 -47.49
C ALA A 146 1.58 -57.72 -47.73
N ASN A 147 0.94 -56.71 -48.33
CA ASN A 147 -0.49 -56.71 -48.66
C ASN A 147 -0.77 -56.94 -50.16
N ASN A 148 0.21 -57.47 -50.91
CA ASN A 148 0.12 -57.76 -52.35
C ASN A 148 -0.19 -56.53 -53.23
N ILE A 149 0.21 -55.34 -52.80
CA ILE A 149 0.02 -54.10 -53.56
C ILE A 149 1.27 -53.81 -54.39
N ASN A 150 1.10 -53.71 -55.71
CA ASN A 150 2.14 -53.24 -56.61
C ASN A 150 2.15 -51.70 -56.66
N VAL A 151 3.16 -51.11 -56.05
CA VAL A 151 3.31 -49.64 -55.92
C VAL A 151 3.35 -48.95 -57.29
N ASP A 152 4.06 -49.52 -58.27
CA ASP A 152 4.18 -48.90 -59.60
C ASP A 152 2.84 -48.89 -60.35
N ASN A 153 2.04 -49.95 -60.22
CA ASN A 153 0.67 -49.99 -60.78
C ASN A 153 -0.27 -49.01 -60.06
N ALA A 154 -0.15 -48.90 -58.74
CA ALA A 154 -0.94 -47.96 -57.95
C ALA A 154 -0.62 -46.49 -58.31
N VAL A 155 0.67 -46.17 -58.45
CA VAL A 155 1.14 -44.85 -58.91
C VAL A 155 0.64 -44.58 -60.33
N ALA A 156 0.79 -45.54 -61.25
CA ALA A 156 0.31 -45.39 -62.63
C ALA A 156 -1.22 -45.15 -62.70
N PHE A 157 -1.98 -45.78 -61.80
CA PHE A 157 -3.41 -45.54 -61.67
C PHE A 157 -3.72 -44.13 -61.15
N LEU A 158 -3.04 -43.68 -60.10
CA LEU A 158 -3.24 -42.35 -59.50
C LEU A 158 -2.84 -41.20 -60.44
N THR A 159 -1.85 -41.43 -61.31
CA THR A 159 -1.32 -40.41 -62.22
C THR A 159 -1.76 -40.60 -63.68
N ASN A 160 -2.82 -41.38 -63.93
CA ASN A 160 -3.36 -41.53 -65.28
C ASN A 160 -3.98 -40.21 -65.79
N ALA A 161 -4.07 -40.05 -67.11
CA ALA A 161 -4.50 -38.80 -67.74
C ALA A 161 -5.89 -38.31 -67.28
N THR A 162 -6.81 -39.23 -66.98
CA THR A 162 -8.17 -38.92 -66.50
C THR A 162 -8.14 -38.36 -65.08
N SER A 163 -7.39 -38.98 -64.17
CA SER A 163 -7.21 -38.52 -62.78
C SER A 163 -6.54 -37.14 -62.75
N VAL A 164 -5.51 -36.93 -63.58
CA VAL A 164 -4.82 -35.64 -63.69
C VAL A 164 -5.75 -34.54 -64.21
N ALA A 165 -6.59 -34.83 -65.20
CA ALA A 165 -7.57 -33.88 -65.71
C ALA A 165 -8.61 -33.49 -64.65
N TYR A 166 -9.07 -34.46 -63.85
CA TYR A 166 -10.00 -34.24 -62.74
C TYR A 166 -9.40 -33.32 -61.66
N TYR A 167 -8.22 -33.64 -61.13
CA TYR A 167 -7.58 -32.81 -60.10
C TYR A 167 -7.21 -31.42 -60.63
N THR A 168 -6.78 -31.32 -61.89
CA THR A 168 -6.47 -30.01 -62.51
C THR A 168 -7.72 -29.14 -62.62
N ALA A 169 -8.88 -29.72 -62.97
CA ALA A 169 -10.14 -28.97 -63.02
C ALA A 169 -10.59 -28.53 -61.62
N LEU A 170 -10.46 -29.41 -60.61
CA LEU A 170 -10.78 -29.11 -59.21
C LEU A 170 -9.91 -27.96 -58.67
N VAL A 171 -8.60 -27.97 -58.93
CA VAL A 171 -7.67 -26.91 -58.51
C VAL A 171 -8.02 -25.58 -59.18
N LYS A 172 -8.28 -25.58 -60.50
CA LYS A 172 -8.63 -24.34 -61.23
C LYS A 172 -9.96 -23.74 -60.78
N ALA A 173 -10.93 -24.57 -60.41
CA ALA A 173 -12.22 -24.10 -59.92
C ALA A 173 -12.10 -23.40 -58.55
N ASN A 174 -11.22 -23.89 -57.67
CA ASN A 174 -11.05 -23.35 -56.32
C ASN A 174 -9.97 -22.27 -56.22
N TYR A 175 -8.97 -22.29 -57.11
CA TYR A 175 -7.85 -21.34 -57.16
C TYR A 175 -7.64 -20.78 -58.57
N PRO A 176 -8.59 -19.99 -59.11
CA PRO A 176 -8.57 -19.55 -60.51
C PRO A 176 -7.38 -18.65 -60.87
N ASN A 177 -6.75 -18.01 -59.88
CA ASN A 177 -5.64 -17.07 -60.06
C ASN A 177 -4.26 -17.66 -59.74
N ALA A 178 -4.17 -18.96 -59.43
CA ALA A 178 -2.89 -19.60 -59.11
C ALA A 178 -1.96 -19.69 -60.33
N SER A 179 -0.64 -19.52 -60.13
CA SER A 179 0.35 -19.66 -61.20
C SER A 179 0.37 -21.11 -61.75
N ALA A 180 0.91 -21.32 -62.95
CA ALA A 180 1.01 -22.67 -63.51
C ALA A 180 1.86 -23.62 -62.63
N ALA A 181 2.88 -23.08 -61.95
CA ALA A 181 3.70 -23.84 -61.01
C ALA A 181 2.91 -24.18 -59.73
N ASP A 182 2.12 -23.24 -59.20
CA ASP A 182 1.27 -23.48 -58.03
C ASP A 182 0.14 -24.47 -58.35
N GLN A 183 -0.45 -24.40 -59.55
CA GLN A 183 -1.47 -25.37 -59.99
C GLN A 183 -0.88 -26.78 -60.09
N ALA A 184 0.34 -26.93 -60.63
CA ALA A 184 1.03 -28.21 -60.71
C ALA A 184 1.38 -28.75 -59.31
N LEU A 185 1.76 -27.88 -58.38
CA LEU A 185 2.03 -28.24 -56.99
C LEU A 185 0.74 -28.68 -56.26
N ALA A 186 -0.37 -27.97 -56.46
CA ALA A 186 -1.67 -28.33 -55.89
C ALA A 186 -2.21 -29.66 -56.44
N VAL A 187 -1.98 -29.99 -57.71
CA VAL A 187 -2.35 -31.30 -58.29
C VAL A 187 -1.54 -32.42 -57.64
N LYS A 188 -0.24 -32.20 -57.35
CA LYS A 188 0.56 -33.16 -56.57
C LYS A 188 0.00 -33.34 -55.15
N ALA A 189 -0.39 -32.24 -54.50
CA ALA A 189 -1.01 -32.29 -53.18
C ALA A 189 -2.36 -33.03 -53.18
N ALA A 190 -3.15 -32.90 -54.25
CA ALA A 190 -4.39 -33.66 -54.43
C ALA A 190 -4.13 -35.17 -54.47
N VAL A 191 -3.11 -35.61 -55.21
CA VAL A 191 -2.69 -37.02 -55.27
C VAL A 191 -2.16 -37.51 -53.92
N VAL A 192 -1.45 -36.67 -53.16
CA VAL A 192 -1.05 -36.98 -51.77
C VAL A 192 -2.28 -37.21 -50.89
N GLY A 193 -3.29 -36.33 -50.98
CA GLY A 193 -4.56 -36.47 -50.26
C GLY A 193 -5.26 -37.78 -50.60
N GLU A 194 -5.30 -38.17 -51.87
CA GLU A 194 -5.83 -39.47 -52.31
C GLU A 194 -5.06 -40.63 -51.69
N ILE A 195 -3.72 -40.59 -51.70
CA ILE A 195 -2.89 -41.65 -51.08
C ILE A 195 -3.15 -41.75 -49.57
N LEU A 196 -3.28 -40.63 -48.86
CA LEU A 196 -3.61 -40.60 -47.43
C LEU A 196 -4.98 -41.22 -47.15
N PHE A 197 -5.98 -40.91 -47.99
CA PHE A 197 -7.32 -41.50 -47.88
C PHE A 197 -7.29 -43.01 -48.09
N GLN A 198 -6.61 -43.48 -49.15
CA GLN A 198 -6.52 -44.91 -49.45
C GLN A 198 -5.69 -45.67 -48.40
N ALA A 199 -4.66 -45.04 -47.84
CA ALA A 199 -3.88 -45.60 -46.73
C ALA A 199 -4.73 -45.77 -45.48
N THR A 200 -5.59 -44.81 -45.17
CA THR A 200 -6.46 -44.83 -43.97
C THR A 200 -7.63 -45.80 -44.16
N SER A 201 -8.25 -45.81 -45.34
CA SER A 201 -9.49 -46.56 -45.61
C SER A 201 -9.26 -48.02 -46.01
N TYR A 202 -8.01 -48.46 -46.11
CA TYR A 202 -7.66 -49.82 -46.52
C TYR A 202 -8.31 -50.88 -45.63
N ASN A 203 -8.84 -51.94 -46.25
CA ASN A 203 -9.50 -53.06 -45.57
C ASN A 203 -10.56 -52.60 -44.55
N GLN A 204 -11.49 -51.75 -44.99
CA GLN A 204 -12.63 -51.25 -44.19
C GLN A 204 -12.19 -50.40 -42.97
N GLY A 205 -11.12 -49.60 -43.10
CA GLY A 205 -10.64 -48.71 -42.03
C GLY A 205 -9.50 -49.30 -41.18
N ALA A 206 -9.08 -50.54 -41.42
CA ALA A 206 -7.95 -51.15 -40.71
C ALA A 206 -6.61 -50.41 -40.95
N GLY A 207 -6.53 -49.62 -42.02
CA GLY A 207 -5.37 -48.83 -42.38
C GLY A 207 -4.20 -49.66 -42.93
N ILE A 208 -3.31 -49.02 -43.69
CA ILE A 208 -2.08 -49.62 -44.17
C ILE A 208 -0.93 -48.61 -44.14
N GLY A 209 0.23 -49.05 -43.64
CA GLY A 209 1.43 -48.21 -43.51
C GLY A 209 1.55 -47.45 -42.20
N SER A 210 2.67 -46.78 -42.00
CA SER A 210 3.04 -46.15 -40.73
C SER A 210 2.15 -44.96 -40.38
N TYR A 211 1.73 -44.16 -41.36
CA TYR A 211 0.86 -43.00 -41.14
C TYR A 211 -0.53 -43.41 -40.65
N ALA A 212 -1.16 -44.40 -41.30
CA ALA A 212 -2.49 -44.87 -40.91
C ALA A 212 -2.48 -45.53 -39.53
N GLN A 213 -1.46 -46.34 -39.24
CA GLN A 213 -1.29 -46.97 -37.92
C GLN A 213 -1.03 -45.95 -36.82
N ALA A 214 -0.13 -44.99 -37.04
CA ALA A 214 0.17 -43.94 -36.07
C ALA A 214 -1.03 -43.03 -35.79
N SER A 215 -1.76 -42.66 -36.85
CA SER A 215 -3.01 -41.92 -36.73
C SER A 215 -4.05 -42.69 -35.93
N THR A 216 -4.20 -43.99 -36.18
CA THR A 216 -5.14 -44.85 -35.43
C THR A 216 -4.77 -44.94 -33.96
N ASN A 217 -3.48 -45.07 -33.63
CA ASN A 217 -3.01 -45.11 -32.25
C ASN A 217 -3.24 -43.80 -31.49
N LEU A 218 -2.99 -42.66 -32.15
CA LEU A 218 -3.29 -41.34 -31.58
C LEU A 218 -4.79 -41.20 -31.30
N VAL A 219 -5.64 -41.61 -32.23
CA VAL A 219 -7.10 -41.53 -32.02
C VAL A 219 -7.55 -42.50 -30.93
N LYS A 220 -6.96 -43.70 -30.84
CA LYS A 220 -7.25 -44.64 -29.74
C LYS A 220 -6.90 -44.05 -28.37
N ASP A 221 -5.75 -43.36 -28.26
CA ASP A 221 -5.37 -42.63 -27.05
C ASP A 221 -6.44 -41.60 -26.68
N LEU A 222 -6.78 -40.73 -27.63
CA LEU A 222 -7.83 -39.73 -27.45
C LEU A 222 -9.19 -40.34 -27.09
N ALA A 223 -9.54 -41.48 -27.69
CA ALA A 223 -10.84 -42.12 -27.53
C ALA A 223 -11.07 -42.67 -26.11
N LEU A 224 -10.01 -43.07 -25.40
CA LEU A 224 -10.12 -43.74 -24.10
C LEU A 224 -10.64 -42.79 -23.00
N ASP A 225 -10.10 -41.59 -22.91
CA ASP A 225 -10.37 -40.67 -21.80
C ASP A 225 -10.45 -39.18 -22.21
N ASN A 226 -10.47 -38.89 -23.52
CA ASN A 226 -10.47 -37.53 -24.07
C ASN A 226 -9.21 -36.72 -23.73
N VAL A 227 -8.08 -37.38 -23.49
CA VAL A 227 -6.77 -36.76 -23.24
C VAL A 227 -5.72 -37.41 -24.13
N LEU A 228 -4.90 -36.60 -24.81
CA LEU A 228 -3.69 -37.11 -25.48
C LEU A 228 -2.52 -37.15 -24.49
N THR A 229 -2.00 -38.34 -24.25
CA THR A 229 -0.88 -38.59 -23.33
C THR A 229 0.43 -37.94 -23.78
N ASN A 230 0.62 -37.75 -25.10
CA ASN A 230 1.76 -37.05 -25.70
C ASN A 230 1.37 -35.71 -26.36
N ASP A 231 0.42 -34.96 -25.78
CA ASP A 231 0.04 -33.65 -26.33
C ASP A 231 1.19 -32.62 -26.24
N SER A 232 1.22 -31.69 -27.18
CA SER A 232 2.21 -30.62 -27.25
C SER A 232 1.62 -29.39 -27.93
N THR A 233 1.84 -28.20 -27.34
CA THR A 233 1.35 -26.93 -27.89
C THR A 233 1.96 -26.56 -29.24
N THR A 234 3.09 -27.18 -29.63
CA THR A 234 3.77 -26.94 -30.91
C THR A 234 3.43 -27.97 -31.99
N GLY A 235 2.53 -28.92 -31.71
CA GLY A 235 2.25 -30.07 -32.57
C GLY A 235 2.93 -31.35 -32.09
N ILE A 236 2.38 -32.48 -32.51
CA ILE A 236 2.74 -33.83 -32.06
C ILE A 236 3.62 -34.50 -33.12
N ASP A 237 4.78 -35.02 -32.73
CA ASP A 237 5.55 -35.94 -33.58
C ASP A 237 4.79 -37.26 -33.71
N LEU A 238 3.98 -37.38 -34.76
CA LEU A 238 3.03 -38.48 -34.92
C LEU A 238 3.75 -39.83 -34.98
N LEU A 239 4.82 -39.91 -35.77
CA LEU A 239 5.54 -41.16 -36.00
C LEU A 239 6.44 -41.51 -34.82
N GLY A 240 7.07 -40.52 -34.17
CA GLY A 240 7.92 -40.76 -33.00
C GLY A 240 7.15 -41.05 -31.71
N LYS A 241 5.89 -40.59 -31.58
CA LYS A 241 5.07 -40.79 -30.37
C LYS A 241 4.00 -41.86 -30.51
N TYR A 242 3.38 -41.97 -31.69
CA TYR A 242 2.24 -42.87 -31.92
C TYR A 242 2.47 -43.86 -33.06
N GLY A 243 3.56 -43.73 -33.82
CA GLY A 243 4.00 -44.78 -34.73
C GLY A 243 4.19 -46.07 -33.95
N THR A 244 3.99 -47.21 -34.62
CA THR A 244 4.67 -48.41 -34.15
C THR A 244 6.15 -48.04 -34.15
N THR A 245 6.82 -48.00 -32.99
CA THR A 245 8.29 -48.03 -32.89
C THR A 245 8.78 -48.85 -34.05
N ASN A 246 9.70 -48.33 -34.87
CA ASN A 246 10.22 -49.03 -36.04
C ASN A 246 10.34 -50.51 -35.66
N GLY A 247 9.42 -51.35 -36.17
CA GLY A 247 9.15 -52.64 -35.55
C GLY A 247 10.45 -53.44 -35.56
N GLY A 248 11.12 -53.55 -34.42
CA GLY A 248 12.51 -53.98 -34.37
C GLY A 248 13.28 -53.69 -33.09
N GLY A 249 13.04 -52.55 -32.42
CA GLY A 249 13.79 -52.15 -31.21
C GLY A 249 13.78 -53.24 -30.13
N SER A 250 14.95 -53.57 -29.60
CA SER A 250 15.21 -54.69 -28.71
C SER A 250 15.67 -54.21 -27.34
N SER A 251 15.17 -54.85 -26.28
CA SER A 251 15.73 -54.68 -24.93
C SER A 251 16.83 -55.74 -24.73
N LEU A 252 18.08 -55.28 -24.73
CA LEU A 252 19.28 -56.08 -24.69
C LEU A 252 19.93 -55.93 -23.33
N VAL A 253 20.35 -57.03 -22.72
CA VAL A 253 21.04 -57.03 -21.42
C VAL A 253 22.42 -57.61 -21.65
N LEU A 254 23.45 -56.87 -21.25
CA LEU A 254 24.83 -57.34 -21.30
C LEU A 254 25.00 -58.58 -20.40
N THR A 255 25.93 -59.46 -20.74
CA THR A 255 26.26 -60.66 -19.98
C THR A 255 27.55 -60.45 -19.18
N SER A 256 27.94 -61.41 -18.34
CA SER A 256 29.22 -61.31 -17.61
C SER A 256 30.45 -61.67 -18.46
N GLY A 257 30.26 -61.95 -19.75
CA GLY A 257 31.32 -62.21 -20.72
C GLY A 257 31.72 -60.94 -21.48
N VAL A 258 32.58 -61.09 -22.49
CA VAL A 258 32.83 -60.02 -23.48
C VAL A 258 31.66 -60.01 -24.46
N ASP A 259 30.94 -58.90 -24.52
CA ASP A 259 29.76 -58.74 -25.35
C ASP A 259 30.07 -57.95 -26.64
N THR A 260 29.55 -58.44 -27.77
CA THR A 260 29.45 -57.65 -29.02
C THR A 260 27.97 -57.48 -29.35
N ILE A 261 27.41 -56.36 -28.91
CA ILE A 261 26.00 -56.03 -29.13
C ILE A 261 25.89 -55.17 -30.39
N THR A 262 25.02 -55.59 -31.30
CA THR A 262 24.54 -54.76 -32.40
C THR A 262 23.03 -54.68 -32.26
N GLY A 263 22.52 -53.48 -32.03
CA GLY A 263 21.10 -53.21 -32.02
C GLY A 263 20.52 -53.24 -33.43
N THR A 264 19.23 -53.00 -33.48
CA THR A 264 18.40 -53.12 -34.66
C THR A 264 18.33 -51.81 -35.43
N SER A 265 17.31 -51.66 -36.26
CA SER A 265 17.01 -50.40 -36.92
C SER A 265 15.93 -49.58 -36.20
N GLY A 266 15.46 -50.04 -35.03
CA GLY A 266 14.51 -49.31 -34.19
C GLY A 266 15.06 -49.11 -32.79
N ASP A 267 14.44 -48.21 -32.03
CA ASP A 267 14.91 -47.74 -30.71
C ASP A 267 15.22 -48.89 -29.73
N ASP A 268 16.50 -49.19 -29.55
CA ASP A 268 17.00 -50.24 -28.68
C ASP A 268 17.26 -49.73 -27.26
N THR A 269 17.12 -50.61 -26.27
CA THR A 269 17.54 -50.33 -24.89
C THR A 269 18.55 -51.37 -24.42
N ILE A 270 19.80 -50.98 -24.26
CA ILE A 270 20.89 -51.81 -23.78
C ILE A 270 21.08 -51.56 -22.27
N THR A 271 21.15 -52.61 -21.45
CA THR A 271 21.35 -52.49 -19.99
C THR A 271 22.61 -53.22 -19.53
N GLY A 272 23.45 -52.52 -18.78
CA GLY A 272 24.67 -53.03 -18.15
C GLY A 272 24.67 -52.87 -16.62
N LEU A 273 25.39 -53.77 -15.94
CA LEU A 273 25.59 -53.76 -14.48
C LEU A 273 27.06 -53.63 -14.12
N VAL A 274 27.40 -52.66 -13.26
CA VAL A 274 28.70 -52.56 -12.60
C VAL A 274 28.55 -52.94 -11.12
N ASP A 275 29.19 -54.05 -10.73
CA ASP A 275 29.25 -54.49 -9.34
C ASP A 275 30.60 -55.20 -9.08
N THR A 276 31.42 -54.60 -8.21
CA THR A 276 32.73 -55.14 -7.81
C THR A 276 32.69 -55.88 -6.48
N THR A 277 31.50 -56.10 -5.92
CA THR A 277 31.32 -56.89 -4.70
C THR A 277 31.77 -58.33 -4.94
N ALA A 278 32.47 -58.92 -3.96
CA ALA A 278 32.95 -60.29 -4.09
C ALA A 278 31.79 -61.27 -4.31
N GLY A 279 31.84 -62.02 -5.42
CA GLY A 279 30.79 -62.97 -5.83
C GLY A 279 29.68 -62.38 -6.71
N ALA A 280 29.73 -61.08 -7.04
CA ALA A 280 28.82 -60.47 -8.00
C ALA A 280 29.18 -60.81 -9.46
N THR A 281 28.19 -60.69 -10.34
CA THR A 281 28.34 -60.91 -11.79
C THR A 281 28.13 -59.59 -12.54
N PRO A 282 29.16 -58.71 -12.64
CA PRO A 282 29.06 -57.50 -13.43
C PRO A 282 28.85 -57.86 -14.91
N THR A 283 28.08 -57.04 -15.62
CA THR A 283 27.81 -57.23 -17.05
C THR A 283 28.29 -56.09 -17.93
N PHE A 284 28.66 -54.95 -17.35
CA PHE A 284 29.35 -53.89 -18.08
C PHE A 284 30.86 -54.04 -17.83
N THR A 285 31.54 -54.76 -18.70
CA THR A 285 32.92 -55.23 -18.49
C THR A 285 33.87 -54.80 -19.61
N ALA A 286 35.17 -55.07 -19.43
CA ALA A 286 36.16 -54.63 -20.39
C ALA A 286 36.06 -55.41 -21.71
N LEU A 287 36.31 -54.71 -22.82
CA LEU A 287 36.23 -55.19 -24.21
C LEU A 287 34.80 -55.31 -24.78
N ASP A 288 33.76 -54.94 -24.02
CA ASP A 288 32.42 -54.89 -24.57
C ASP A 288 32.33 -53.85 -25.69
N THR A 289 31.66 -54.23 -26.77
CA THR A 289 31.41 -53.38 -27.95
C THR A 289 29.91 -53.25 -28.14
N ILE A 290 29.40 -52.04 -28.01
CA ILE A 290 27.96 -51.73 -28.06
C ILE A 290 27.73 -50.82 -29.28
N ALA A 291 26.98 -51.33 -30.25
CA ALA A 291 26.47 -50.54 -31.37
C ALA A 291 24.96 -50.48 -31.26
N GLY A 292 24.36 -49.30 -31.06
CA GLY A 292 22.89 -49.17 -30.98
C GLY A 292 22.23 -49.40 -32.34
N GLY A 293 22.84 -48.91 -33.42
CA GLY A 293 22.36 -49.19 -34.78
C GLY A 293 21.69 -47.96 -35.37
N ALA A 294 20.53 -48.13 -35.99
CA ALA A 294 19.71 -47.00 -36.44
C ALA A 294 18.49 -46.91 -35.54
N GLY A 295 18.02 -45.72 -35.24
CA GLY A 295 16.97 -45.53 -34.23
C GLY A 295 17.40 -44.47 -33.23
N ASN A 296 16.66 -44.33 -32.14
CA ASN A 296 17.04 -43.52 -30.98
C ASN A 296 17.32 -44.45 -29.80
N ASP A 297 18.57 -44.86 -29.67
CA ASP A 297 18.99 -45.95 -28.81
C ASP A 297 19.38 -45.46 -27.41
N THR A 298 19.18 -46.32 -26.41
CA THR A 298 19.42 -46.00 -25.00
C THR A 298 20.31 -47.03 -24.32
N LEU A 299 21.42 -46.59 -23.71
CA LEU A 299 22.25 -47.38 -22.82
C LEU A 299 21.96 -47.03 -21.35
N ILE A 300 21.54 -48.00 -20.56
CA ILE A 300 21.33 -47.89 -19.11
C ILE A 300 22.45 -48.60 -18.37
N ILE A 301 23.19 -47.87 -17.53
CA ILE A 301 24.24 -48.44 -16.68
C ILE A 301 23.78 -48.35 -15.23
N ASN A 302 23.46 -49.50 -14.65
CA ASN A 302 23.20 -49.63 -13.22
C ASN A 302 24.50 -49.99 -12.50
N SER A 303 24.81 -49.32 -11.39
CA SER A 303 26.04 -49.53 -10.63
C SER A 303 25.72 -49.74 -9.15
N ILE A 304 26.04 -50.92 -8.61
CA ILE A 304 25.87 -51.23 -7.18
C ILE A 304 27.08 -50.73 -6.38
N THR A 305 28.29 -50.89 -6.93
CA THR A 305 29.51 -50.26 -6.42
C THR A 305 29.76 -48.92 -7.13
N ALA A 306 30.86 -48.22 -6.84
CA ALA A 306 31.19 -46.98 -7.54
C ALA A 306 31.43 -47.24 -9.04
N LEU A 307 30.84 -46.42 -9.91
CA LEU A 307 31.14 -46.39 -11.34
C LEU A 307 32.35 -45.48 -11.55
N ALA A 308 33.46 -46.03 -12.01
CA ALA A 308 34.69 -45.27 -12.25
C ALA A 308 34.88 -44.96 -13.74
N GLN A 309 35.63 -43.90 -14.07
CA GLN A 309 35.97 -43.57 -15.45
C GLN A 309 36.65 -44.74 -16.19
N SER A 310 37.41 -45.58 -15.48
CA SER A 310 38.02 -46.78 -16.05
C SER A 310 37.01 -47.78 -16.60
N ASN A 311 35.79 -47.84 -16.05
CA ASN A 311 34.71 -48.67 -16.59
C ASN A 311 34.21 -48.13 -17.93
N ILE A 312 34.00 -46.81 -18.02
CA ILE A 312 33.57 -46.13 -19.25
C ILE A 312 34.60 -46.28 -20.37
N ASN A 313 35.89 -46.10 -20.03
CA ASN A 313 36.99 -46.24 -20.99
C ASN A 313 37.23 -47.68 -21.45
N ALA A 314 36.69 -48.68 -20.74
CA ALA A 314 36.93 -50.09 -21.04
C ALA A 314 35.98 -50.67 -22.10
N VAL A 315 34.94 -49.92 -22.50
CA VAL A 315 33.95 -50.31 -23.51
C VAL A 315 34.02 -49.41 -24.74
N THR A 316 33.58 -49.93 -25.89
CA THR A 316 33.39 -49.14 -27.11
C THR A 316 31.90 -48.97 -27.36
N VAL A 317 31.44 -47.73 -27.56
CA VAL A 317 30.02 -47.40 -27.81
C VAL A 317 29.90 -46.56 -29.08
N THR A 318 29.00 -46.96 -29.98
CA THR A 318 28.67 -46.26 -31.24
C THR A 318 27.17 -46.34 -31.52
N GLY A 319 26.60 -45.36 -32.21
CA GLY A 319 25.17 -45.31 -32.57
C GLY A 319 24.25 -45.42 -31.36
N VAL A 320 24.61 -44.82 -30.22
CA VAL A 320 23.75 -44.74 -29.03
C VAL A 320 23.55 -43.27 -28.70
N GLU A 321 22.30 -42.81 -28.76
CA GLU A 321 21.95 -41.40 -28.56
C GLU A 321 21.79 -41.04 -27.09
N ASN A 322 21.29 -41.97 -26.26
CA ASN A 322 20.95 -41.70 -24.87
C ASN A 322 21.72 -42.60 -23.91
N VAL A 323 22.35 -42.03 -22.88
CA VAL A 323 23.01 -42.76 -21.81
C VAL A 323 22.35 -42.41 -20.48
N THR A 324 21.96 -43.41 -19.70
CA THR A 324 21.38 -43.23 -18.35
C THR A 324 22.19 -43.97 -17.31
N LEU A 325 22.66 -43.26 -16.29
CA LEU A 325 23.48 -43.76 -15.20
C LEU A 325 22.67 -43.81 -13.90
N ARG A 326 22.71 -44.95 -13.21
CA ARG A 326 22.03 -45.20 -11.93
C ARG A 326 22.98 -45.88 -10.96
N GLY A 327 23.56 -45.12 -10.03
CA GLY A 327 24.51 -45.62 -9.03
C GLY A 327 23.92 -45.68 -7.63
N ALA A 328 24.07 -46.81 -6.94
CA ALA A 328 23.89 -46.89 -5.48
C ALA A 328 25.08 -46.25 -4.71
N ALA A 329 26.18 -45.98 -5.41
CA ALA A 329 27.39 -45.32 -4.93
C ALA A 329 27.77 -44.14 -5.85
N ALA A 330 29.03 -43.69 -5.80
CA ALA A 330 29.53 -42.59 -6.62
C ALA A 330 29.54 -42.96 -8.12
N VAL A 331 29.20 -42.00 -8.97
CA VAL A 331 29.22 -42.11 -10.43
C VAL A 331 30.25 -41.15 -11.01
N VAL A 332 31.25 -41.69 -11.71
CA VAL A 332 32.24 -40.93 -12.48
C VAL A 332 32.20 -41.39 -13.94
N ALA A 333 31.75 -40.53 -14.85
CA ALA A 333 31.58 -40.87 -16.25
C ALA A 333 31.67 -39.66 -17.20
N ASP A 334 32.79 -39.55 -17.91
CA ASP A 334 32.97 -38.70 -19.08
C ASP A 334 32.81 -39.53 -20.35
N VAL A 335 31.74 -39.23 -21.10
CA VAL A 335 31.37 -39.90 -22.36
C VAL A 335 31.72 -39.07 -23.60
N THR A 336 32.60 -38.07 -23.47
CA THR A 336 32.99 -37.18 -24.59
C THR A 336 33.51 -37.95 -25.81
N ASN A 337 34.09 -39.13 -25.60
CA ASN A 337 34.59 -40.00 -26.68
C ASN A 337 33.49 -40.84 -27.38
N TRP A 338 32.27 -40.87 -26.85
CA TRP A 338 31.13 -41.54 -27.49
C TRP A 338 30.39 -40.53 -28.37
N THR A 339 30.80 -40.44 -29.64
CA THR A 339 30.46 -39.32 -30.54
C THR A 339 28.98 -39.19 -30.88
N ASP A 340 28.24 -40.30 -30.85
CA ASP A 340 26.83 -40.35 -31.23
C ASP A 340 25.89 -40.01 -30.07
N VAL A 341 26.42 -39.90 -28.85
CA VAL A 341 25.64 -39.53 -27.66
C VAL A 341 25.12 -38.10 -27.82
N THR A 342 23.80 -37.95 -27.69
CA THR A 342 23.09 -36.67 -27.69
C THR A 342 22.49 -36.34 -26.33
N ALA A 343 22.39 -37.31 -25.40
CA ALA A 343 21.96 -37.10 -24.03
C ALA A 343 22.67 -38.03 -23.03
N LEU A 344 23.19 -37.45 -21.94
CA LEU A 344 23.73 -38.15 -20.77
C LEU A 344 22.91 -37.80 -19.53
N ASN A 345 22.32 -38.79 -18.87
CA ASN A 345 21.47 -38.60 -17.70
C ASN A 345 22.01 -39.36 -16.48
N VAL A 346 22.05 -38.69 -15.33
CA VAL A 346 22.22 -39.34 -14.02
C VAL A 346 20.92 -39.19 -13.26
N THR A 347 20.33 -40.31 -12.84
CA THR A 347 19.03 -40.31 -12.11
C THR A 347 19.13 -40.81 -10.68
N GLN A 348 20.30 -41.34 -10.28
CA GLN A 348 20.60 -41.75 -8.92
C GLN A 348 22.13 -41.85 -8.74
N ALA A 349 22.68 -41.25 -7.68
CA ALA A 349 24.07 -41.44 -7.24
C ALA A 349 24.30 -40.91 -5.81
N THR A 350 25.36 -41.36 -5.13
CA THR A 350 25.82 -40.69 -3.90
C THR A 350 26.63 -39.43 -4.20
N SER A 351 27.28 -39.38 -5.36
CA SER A 351 27.93 -38.19 -5.93
C SER A 351 28.04 -38.41 -7.44
N ALA A 352 28.02 -37.35 -8.23
CA ALA A 352 28.12 -37.44 -9.68
C ALA A 352 29.24 -36.55 -10.21
N THR A 353 30.16 -37.13 -10.98
CA THR A 353 31.18 -36.40 -11.75
C THR A 353 31.05 -36.84 -13.20
N VAL A 354 30.41 -36.03 -14.04
CA VAL A 354 30.06 -36.44 -15.41
C VAL A 354 30.53 -35.44 -16.46
N GLY A 355 30.85 -35.95 -17.65
CA GLY A 355 31.29 -35.15 -18.78
C GLY A 355 30.68 -35.61 -20.10
N ALA A 356 30.39 -34.68 -21.00
CA ALA A 356 29.95 -35.01 -22.35
C ALA A 356 30.41 -33.98 -23.39
N SER A 357 30.39 -34.40 -24.66
CA SER A 357 30.77 -33.54 -25.78
C SER A 357 29.84 -32.32 -25.91
N GLY A 358 30.27 -31.31 -26.65
CA GLY A 358 29.48 -30.10 -26.89
C GLY A 358 28.21 -30.29 -27.75
N THR A 359 27.91 -31.51 -28.18
CA THR A 359 26.70 -31.87 -28.94
C THR A 359 25.65 -32.59 -28.07
N ALA A 360 26.03 -33.06 -26.88
CA ALA A 360 25.17 -33.84 -25.99
C ALA A 360 24.59 -33.02 -24.84
N ASN A 361 23.31 -33.17 -24.51
CA ASN A 361 22.74 -32.60 -23.30
C ASN A 361 23.13 -33.44 -22.06
N ILE A 362 23.26 -32.80 -20.91
CA ILE A 362 23.53 -33.47 -19.63
C ILE A 362 22.38 -33.16 -18.65
N GLY A 363 21.77 -34.20 -18.11
CA GLY A 363 20.75 -34.12 -17.06
C GLY A 363 21.22 -34.81 -15.78
N VAL A 364 21.15 -34.13 -14.62
CA VAL A 364 21.50 -34.73 -13.33
C VAL A 364 20.36 -34.52 -12.33
N SER A 365 19.89 -35.62 -11.74
CA SER A 365 18.86 -35.66 -10.71
C SER A 365 19.07 -36.84 -9.76
N GLY A 366 18.47 -36.79 -8.57
CA GLY A 366 18.52 -37.90 -7.60
C GLY A 366 19.91 -38.16 -7.00
N VAL A 367 20.82 -37.18 -7.06
CA VAL A 367 22.15 -37.25 -6.45
C VAL A 367 22.07 -36.72 -5.02
N THR A 368 22.70 -37.42 -4.08
CA THR A 368 22.64 -37.10 -2.63
C THR A 368 23.90 -36.42 -2.08
N GLY A 369 24.89 -36.18 -2.95
CA GLY A 369 26.16 -35.53 -2.61
C GLY A 369 26.61 -34.61 -3.73
N ALA A 370 27.92 -34.32 -3.80
CA ALA A 370 28.45 -33.36 -4.75
C ALA A 370 28.16 -33.74 -6.22
N ILE A 371 27.83 -32.72 -7.02
CA ILE A 371 27.58 -32.79 -8.46
C ILE A 371 28.65 -31.98 -9.18
N THR A 372 29.36 -32.60 -10.12
CA THR A 372 30.35 -31.96 -10.98
C THR A 372 30.05 -32.34 -12.43
N ILE A 373 29.92 -31.33 -13.30
CA ILE A 373 29.56 -31.51 -14.71
C ILE A 373 30.54 -30.74 -15.58
N ASP A 374 31.08 -31.37 -16.62
CA ASP A 374 31.92 -30.74 -17.62
C ASP A 374 31.39 -30.95 -19.05
N GLY A 375 31.42 -29.89 -19.86
CA GLY A 375 30.98 -29.90 -21.25
C GLY A 375 29.46 -29.89 -21.44
N GLY A 376 29.01 -30.50 -22.53
CA GLY A 376 27.61 -30.55 -22.93
C GLY A 376 27.13 -29.40 -23.83
N LYS A 377 26.12 -29.70 -24.65
CA LYS A 377 25.29 -28.75 -25.41
C LYS A 377 24.34 -27.98 -24.50
N GLY A 378 23.82 -28.62 -23.46
CA GLY A 378 22.96 -27.99 -22.45
C GLY A 378 23.00 -28.81 -21.16
N VAL A 379 22.84 -28.15 -20.01
CA VAL A 379 22.97 -28.79 -18.69
C VAL A 379 21.73 -28.49 -17.86
N THR A 380 21.11 -29.53 -17.29
CA THR A 380 20.00 -29.39 -16.33
C THR A 380 20.32 -30.16 -15.07
N VAL A 381 20.26 -29.48 -13.92
CA VAL A 381 20.50 -30.08 -12.59
C VAL A 381 19.32 -29.83 -11.68
N THR A 382 18.84 -30.89 -11.03
CA THR A 382 17.88 -30.81 -9.93
C THR A 382 18.47 -31.48 -8.70
N ASP A 383 18.64 -30.68 -7.64
CA ASP A 383 19.09 -31.12 -6.33
C ASP A 383 18.03 -30.80 -5.27
N ALA A 384 17.84 -31.75 -4.36
CA ALA A 384 16.94 -31.61 -3.21
C ALA A 384 17.61 -31.96 -1.88
N THR A 385 18.91 -32.24 -1.91
CA THR A 385 19.64 -32.64 -0.71
C THR A 385 20.37 -31.44 -0.13
N ALA A 386 20.26 -31.28 1.19
CA ALA A 386 20.85 -30.14 1.87
C ALA A 386 22.38 -30.12 1.78
N GLY A 387 22.93 -28.97 1.40
CA GLY A 387 24.36 -28.66 1.60
C GLY A 387 25.30 -29.20 0.52
N ASN A 388 24.78 -29.68 -0.60
CA ASN A 388 25.60 -30.17 -1.70
C ASN A 388 26.35 -29.06 -2.45
N ALA A 389 27.50 -29.42 -3.00
CA ALA A 389 28.21 -28.58 -3.96
C ALA A 389 27.83 -28.99 -5.39
N ILE A 390 27.40 -28.02 -6.19
CA ILE A 390 27.11 -28.16 -7.62
C ILE A 390 28.15 -27.35 -8.37
N THR A 391 28.98 -27.99 -9.18
CA THR A 391 29.99 -27.35 -10.04
C THR A 391 29.75 -27.71 -11.50
N ILE A 392 29.57 -26.71 -12.36
CA ILE A 392 29.34 -26.89 -13.79
C ILE A 392 30.39 -26.11 -14.56
N GLY A 393 31.05 -26.78 -15.51
CA GLY A 393 32.05 -26.18 -16.39
C GLY A 393 33.37 -25.86 -15.71
N GLY A 394 33.74 -26.62 -14.66
CA GLY A 394 34.98 -26.41 -13.92
C GLY A 394 36.23 -26.58 -14.80
N THR A 395 36.20 -27.55 -15.72
CA THR A 395 37.25 -27.77 -16.72
C THR A 395 36.81 -27.37 -18.12
N THR A 396 35.62 -27.79 -18.54
CA THR A 396 35.08 -27.53 -19.89
C THR A 396 33.70 -26.91 -19.78
N ALA A 397 33.55 -25.66 -20.19
CA ALA A 397 32.26 -24.97 -20.12
C ALA A 397 31.20 -25.59 -21.07
N PRO A 398 29.92 -25.64 -20.65
CA PRO A 398 28.82 -25.97 -21.53
C PRO A 398 28.68 -24.98 -22.68
N LYS A 399 28.24 -25.47 -23.86
CA LYS A 399 28.09 -24.65 -25.08
C LYS A 399 26.71 -24.00 -25.24
N GLY A 400 25.71 -24.43 -24.48
CA GLY A 400 24.34 -23.91 -24.57
C GLY A 400 23.73 -23.64 -23.20
N VAL A 401 22.43 -23.85 -23.05
CA VAL A 401 21.68 -23.39 -21.86
C VAL A 401 22.04 -24.21 -20.63
N VAL A 402 22.20 -23.54 -19.48
CA VAL A 402 22.40 -24.16 -18.17
C VAL A 402 21.24 -23.80 -17.25
N SER A 403 20.65 -24.81 -16.62
CA SER A 403 19.58 -24.66 -15.62
C SER A 403 19.91 -25.46 -14.37
N VAL A 404 19.91 -24.79 -13.22
CA VAL A 404 20.14 -25.41 -11.90
C VAL A 404 18.95 -25.12 -11.00
N THR A 405 18.38 -26.15 -10.40
CA THR A 405 17.39 -26.05 -9.33
C THR A 405 17.92 -26.76 -8.09
N ASP A 406 18.20 -26.01 -7.03
CA ASP A 406 18.59 -26.54 -5.71
C ASP A 406 17.51 -26.17 -4.69
N THR A 407 16.83 -27.16 -4.13
CA THR A 407 15.73 -26.92 -3.18
C THR A 407 16.17 -26.83 -1.71
N SER A 408 17.47 -26.92 -1.42
CA SER A 408 18.00 -26.87 -0.05
C SER A 408 19.45 -26.33 0.03
N LEU A 409 19.67 -25.10 -0.43
CA LEU A 409 21.00 -24.45 -0.43
C LEU A 409 21.43 -23.97 0.98
N THR A 410 21.69 -24.92 1.90
CA THR A 410 22.03 -24.60 3.29
C THR A 410 23.47 -24.06 3.41
N THR A 411 24.49 -24.93 3.42
CA THR A 411 25.92 -24.59 3.44
C THR A 411 26.64 -24.89 2.13
N GLY A 412 25.91 -25.43 1.14
CA GLY A 412 26.41 -25.84 -0.16
C GLY A 412 26.78 -24.65 -1.06
N SER A 413 27.25 -24.96 -2.27
CA SER A 413 27.62 -23.94 -3.26
C SER A 413 27.15 -24.32 -4.65
N VAL A 414 26.57 -23.39 -5.38
CA VAL A 414 26.29 -23.52 -6.81
C VAL A 414 27.31 -22.70 -7.59
N ASN A 415 28.14 -23.34 -8.40
CA ASN A 415 29.18 -22.71 -9.22
C ASN A 415 29.00 -23.09 -10.70
N VAL A 416 28.75 -22.12 -11.57
CA VAL A 416 28.44 -22.35 -12.99
C VAL A 416 29.33 -21.51 -13.89
N GLN A 417 30.14 -22.15 -14.74
CA GLN A 417 30.98 -21.50 -15.73
C GLN A 417 30.40 -21.62 -17.14
N GLY A 418 30.49 -20.55 -17.94
CA GLY A 418 30.05 -20.51 -19.35
C GLY A 418 28.54 -20.67 -19.55
N GLY A 419 28.17 -21.36 -20.64
CA GLY A 419 26.78 -21.46 -21.11
C GLY A 419 26.30 -20.24 -21.91
N THR A 420 25.19 -20.42 -22.65
CA THR A 420 24.51 -19.31 -23.33
C THR A 420 23.64 -18.55 -22.34
N ASN A 421 22.48 -19.09 -21.99
CA ASN A 421 21.67 -18.58 -20.89
C ASN A 421 21.89 -19.45 -19.65
N VAL A 422 22.02 -18.81 -18.49
CA VAL A 422 22.20 -19.48 -17.20
C VAL A 422 21.06 -19.11 -16.27
N THR A 423 20.33 -20.12 -15.80
CA THR A 423 19.29 -19.97 -14.79
C THR A 423 19.66 -20.76 -13.53
N VAL A 424 19.68 -20.10 -12.38
CA VAL A 424 19.89 -20.73 -11.07
C VAL A 424 18.71 -20.41 -10.17
N THR A 425 17.97 -21.43 -9.76
CA THR A 425 16.85 -21.32 -8.81
C THR A 425 17.22 -22.06 -7.53
N THR A 426 17.25 -21.36 -6.42
CA THR A 426 17.61 -21.91 -5.11
C THR A 426 16.54 -21.61 -4.07
N SER A 427 16.27 -22.56 -3.19
CA SER A 427 15.36 -22.39 -2.04
C SER A 427 15.90 -23.06 -0.79
N GLY A 428 15.28 -22.78 0.36
CA GLY A 428 15.81 -23.23 1.66
C GLY A 428 17.16 -22.62 1.99
N ALA A 429 17.50 -21.49 1.35
CA ALA A 429 18.85 -20.95 1.42
C ALA A 429 19.20 -20.44 2.81
N THR A 430 20.42 -20.73 3.24
CA THR A 430 21.04 -20.13 4.43
C THR A 430 22.38 -19.51 4.04
N THR A 431 23.52 -20.00 4.52
CA THR A 431 24.85 -19.45 4.22
C THR A 431 25.42 -19.87 2.85
N GLY A 432 24.75 -20.75 2.12
CA GLY A 432 25.23 -21.30 0.85
C GLY A 432 25.29 -20.26 -0.27
N THR A 433 26.28 -20.38 -1.15
CA THR A 433 26.65 -19.33 -2.10
C THR A 433 26.29 -19.69 -3.54
N VAL A 434 26.01 -18.69 -4.36
CA VAL A 434 25.81 -18.85 -5.81
C VAL A 434 26.88 -18.04 -6.56
N THR A 435 27.63 -18.71 -7.42
CA THR A 435 28.63 -18.10 -8.31
C THR A 435 28.34 -18.48 -9.75
N VAL A 436 28.23 -17.49 -10.63
CA VAL A 436 28.04 -17.69 -12.08
C VAL A 436 29.11 -16.92 -12.84
N GLY A 437 29.87 -17.61 -13.68
CA GLY A 437 30.99 -17.06 -14.44
C GLY A 437 32.27 -16.93 -13.62
N GLY A 438 33.29 -16.31 -14.20
CA GLY A 438 34.61 -16.15 -13.60
C GLY A 438 35.69 -16.49 -14.63
N THR A 439 36.11 -17.75 -14.69
CA THR A 439 37.04 -18.25 -15.72
C THR A 439 36.44 -18.20 -17.12
N THR A 440 35.16 -18.53 -17.26
CA THR A 440 34.43 -18.46 -18.52
C THR A 440 33.07 -17.83 -18.25
N SER A 441 32.84 -16.66 -18.83
CA SER A 441 31.58 -15.93 -18.65
C SER A 441 30.46 -16.52 -19.51
N PRO A 442 29.21 -16.47 -19.03
CA PRO A 442 28.05 -16.76 -19.87
C PRO A 442 27.97 -15.80 -21.07
N SER A 443 27.54 -16.30 -22.23
CA SER A 443 27.44 -15.50 -23.45
C SER A 443 26.08 -14.81 -23.64
N GLY A 444 25.08 -15.15 -22.83
CA GLY A 444 23.71 -14.65 -22.89
C GLY A 444 23.20 -14.21 -21.51
N VAL A 445 21.92 -14.41 -21.23
CA VAL A 445 21.27 -13.88 -20.02
C VAL A 445 21.58 -14.74 -18.80
N VAL A 446 21.84 -14.09 -17.65
CA VAL A 446 21.97 -14.74 -16.34
C VAL A 446 20.77 -14.38 -15.48
N THR A 447 20.06 -15.40 -14.98
CA THR A 447 18.93 -15.23 -14.06
C THR A 447 19.13 -16.06 -12.80
N ILE A 448 19.10 -15.41 -11.63
CA ILE A 448 19.25 -16.04 -10.33
C ILE A 448 18.03 -15.73 -9.48
N ALA A 449 17.36 -16.77 -8.97
CA ALA A 449 16.33 -16.67 -7.95
C ALA A 449 16.81 -17.41 -6.70
N ASN A 450 16.98 -16.70 -5.58
CA ASN A 450 17.44 -17.27 -4.32
C ASN A 450 16.44 -16.98 -3.20
N THR A 451 15.80 -18.02 -2.68
CA THR A 451 14.81 -17.91 -1.60
C THR A 451 15.35 -18.50 -0.31
N GLY A 452 15.41 -17.68 0.75
CA GLY A 452 15.83 -18.14 2.07
C GLY A 452 14.90 -19.19 2.68
N ALA A 453 15.41 -19.89 3.69
CA ALA A 453 14.60 -20.82 4.49
C ALA A 453 13.38 -20.13 5.13
N ALA A 454 12.43 -20.92 5.65
CA ALA A 454 11.29 -20.37 6.38
C ALA A 454 11.77 -19.54 7.59
N TYR A 455 10.89 -18.69 8.11
CA TYR A 455 11.16 -17.94 9.33
C TYR A 455 11.31 -18.91 10.50
N ASP A 456 12.33 -18.70 11.33
CA ASP A 456 12.60 -19.49 12.53
C ASP A 456 13.02 -18.53 13.64
N ALA A 457 12.20 -18.43 14.70
CA ALA A 457 12.44 -17.56 15.84
C ALA A 457 13.68 -17.98 16.66
N THR A 458 14.14 -19.23 16.51
CA THR A 458 15.31 -19.76 17.20
C THR A 458 16.61 -19.52 16.44
N ALA A 459 16.53 -19.15 15.15
CA ALA A 459 17.68 -18.84 14.36
C ALA A 459 18.30 -17.52 14.83
N ALA A 460 19.51 -17.57 15.40
CA ALA A 460 20.33 -16.38 15.58
C ALA A 460 20.47 -15.68 14.21
N ASN A 461 20.35 -14.34 14.18
CA ASN A 461 20.39 -13.51 12.97
C ASN A 461 21.32 -14.11 11.90
N ASN A 462 20.71 -14.75 10.89
CA ASN A 462 21.43 -15.53 9.89
C ASN A 462 21.52 -14.72 8.61
N ALA A 463 22.72 -14.55 8.06
CA ALA A 463 22.92 -13.89 6.79
C ALA A 463 22.77 -14.91 5.65
N LEU A 464 22.04 -14.56 4.58
CA LEU A 464 22.02 -15.38 3.38
C LEU A 464 23.40 -15.34 2.70
N GLY A 465 23.79 -16.44 2.05
CA GLY A 465 25.06 -16.54 1.34
C GLY A 465 25.15 -15.57 0.15
N ALA A 466 26.40 -15.25 -0.21
CA ALA A 466 26.67 -14.28 -1.27
C ALA A 466 26.31 -14.81 -2.67
N ILE A 467 25.95 -13.89 -3.56
CA ILE A 467 25.68 -14.14 -4.97
C ILE A 467 26.72 -13.35 -5.78
N THR A 468 27.51 -14.05 -6.60
CA THR A 468 28.52 -13.43 -7.48
C THR A 468 28.26 -13.79 -8.93
N VAL A 469 28.19 -12.80 -9.81
CA VAL A 469 28.02 -12.99 -11.26
C VAL A 469 29.15 -12.30 -12.01
N THR A 470 29.76 -12.97 -12.98
CA THR A 470 30.79 -12.40 -13.85
C THR A 470 30.46 -12.62 -15.33
N GLY A 471 30.07 -11.54 -16.02
CA GLY A 471 29.63 -11.53 -17.42
C GLY A 471 28.12 -11.73 -17.63
N GLY A 472 27.74 -12.13 -18.85
CA GLY A 472 26.35 -12.18 -19.32
C GLY A 472 25.89 -10.89 -20.02
N THR A 473 24.91 -10.97 -20.92
CA THR A 473 24.35 -9.80 -21.63
C THR A 473 23.44 -8.98 -20.72
N THR A 474 22.62 -9.68 -19.94
CA THR A 474 21.73 -9.13 -18.91
C THR A 474 21.86 -9.98 -17.66
N VAL A 475 21.93 -9.36 -16.49
CA VAL A 475 22.02 -10.05 -15.20
C VAL A 475 20.81 -9.70 -14.34
N ASN A 476 20.00 -10.70 -14.00
CA ASN A 476 18.82 -10.57 -13.15
C ASN A 476 19.02 -11.38 -11.87
N VAL A 477 19.03 -10.73 -10.71
CA VAL A 477 19.13 -11.38 -9.40
C VAL A 477 17.90 -11.02 -8.56
N THR A 478 17.14 -12.03 -8.18
CA THR A 478 16.03 -11.90 -7.23
C THR A 478 16.34 -12.68 -5.97
N GLN A 479 16.37 -12.00 -4.83
CA GLN A 479 16.54 -12.63 -3.53
C GLN A 479 15.30 -12.41 -2.67
N THR A 480 14.77 -13.50 -2.12
CA THR A 480 13.64 -13.47 -1.20
C THR A 480 14.15 -13.87 0.17
N ALA A 481 13.96 -13.02 1.17
CA ALA A 481 14.49 -13.25 2.51
C ALA A 481 13.95 -14.56 3.11
N TYR A 482 12.65 -14.82 2.99
CA TYR A 482 11.96 -15.96 3.59
C TYR A 482 11.06 -16.67 2.58
N SER A 483 11.05 -18.00 2.59
CA SER A 483 10.00 -18.79 1.89
C SER A 483 8.64 -18.72 2.58
N SER A 484 8.61 -18.45 3.89
CA SER A 484 7.40 -18.20 4.69
C SER A 484 7.73 -17.38 5.93
N THR A 485 6.83 -16.48 6.33
CA THR A 485 6.92 -15.66 7.56
C THR A 485 5.86 -16.00 8.60
N ALA A 486 5.10 -17.08 8.41
CA ALA A 486 3.95 -17.44 9.25
C ALA A 486 4.28 -17.48 10.75
N ASP A 487 5.44 -18.02 11.11
CA ASP A 487 5.85 -18.20 12.51
C ASP A 487 6.25 -16.89 13.20
N ALA A 488 6.46 -15.80 12.46
CA ALA A 488 6.80 -14.50 13.04
C ALA A 488 5.66 -13.89 13.85
N ALA A 489 4.40 -14.28 13.59
CA ALA A 489 3.25 -13.80 14.35
C ALA A 489 3.33 -14.17 15.86
N ALA A 490 4.05 -15.26 16.17
CA ALA A 490 4.28 -15.76 17.51
C ALA A 490 5.63 -15.32 18.11
N ASP A 491 6.45 -14.57 17.37
CA ASP A 491 7.81 -14.23 17.79
C ASP A 491 7.83 -13.18 18.91
N THR A 492 8.61 -13.44 19.95
CA THR A 492 8.87 -12.52 21.08
C THR A 492 10.33 -12.06 21.15
N ALA A 493 11.17 -12.47 20.18
CA ALA A 493 12.59 -12.21 20.12
C ALA A 493 13.01 -11.19 19.04
N ALA A 494 12.10 -10.78 18.14
CA ALA A 494 12.31 -9.81 17.05
C ALA A 494 13.48 -10.18 16.14
N VAL A 495 13.48 -11.41 15.62
CA VAL A 495 14.55 -11.88 14.74
C VAL A 495 14.53 -11.13 13.40
N THR A 496 15.72 -10.69 12.97
CA THR A 496 15.96 -10.09 11.65
C THR A 496 16.88 -10.99 10.85
N ARG A 497 16.64 -11.07 9.53
CA ARG A 497 17.50 -11.76 8.58
C ARG A 497 18.17 -10.78 7.64
N THR A 498 19.49 -10.87 7.50
CA THR A 498 20.24 -10.10 6.50
C THR A 498 20.31 -10.88 5.19
N GLN A 499 19.82 -10.28 4.12
CA GLN A 499 19.94 -10.79 2.77
C GLN A 499 21.41 -10.77 2.30
N GLY A 500 21.77 -11.73 1.45
CA GLY A 500 23.14 -11.97 1.01
C GLY A 500 23.62 -10.89 0.06
N ALA A 501 24.91 -10.55 0.17
CA ALA A 501 25.54 -9.58 -0.70
C ALA A 501 25.49 -10.04 -2.16
N VAL A 502 25.20 -9.09 -3.07
CA VAL A 502 25.16 -9.34 -4.51
C VAL A 502 26.30 -8.59 -5.17
N THR A 503 27.17 -9.31 -5.88
CA THR A 503 28.27 -8.75 -6.67
C THR A 503 28.09 -9.11 -8.14
N VAL A 504 28.06 -8.11 -9.02
CA VAL A 504 27.99 -8.29 -10.47
C VAL A 504 29.21 -7.63 -11.10
N ASN A 505 30.09 -8.43 -11.68
CA ASN A 505 31.21 -8.00 -12.49
C ASN A 505 30.80 -8.09 -13.97
N GLY A 506 30.45 -6.95 -14.57
CA GLY A 506 30.08 -6.87 -15.98
C GLY A 506 31.22 -7.33 -16.89
N GLY A 507 30.85 -7.93 -18.03
CA GLY A 507 31.74 -8.21 -19.15
C GLY A 507 31.49 -7.26 -20.32
N ALA A 508 32.20 -7.47 -21.43
CA ALA A 508 32.08 -6.65 -22.65
C ALA A 508 30.70 -6.65 -23.33
N ALA A 509 29.78 -7.49 -22.87
CA ALA A 509 28.41 -7.59 -23.37
C ALA A 509 27.34 -7.19 -22.35
N THR A 510 27.71 -6.87 -21.11
CA THR A 510 26.74 -6.64 -20.02
C THR A 510 26.12 -5.25 -20.12
N THR A 511 24.93 -5.17 -20.71
CA THR A 511 24.24 -3.88 -20.93
C THR A 511 23.26 -3.51 -19.82
N GLU A 512 22.76 -4.51 -19.09
CA GLU A 512 21.72 -4.33 -18.08
C GLU A 512 21.93 -5.23 -16.84
N VAL A 513 21.75 -4.65 -15.66
CA VAL A 513 21.75 -5.36 -14.37
C VAL A 513 20.51 -5.00 -13.58
N SER A 514 19.82 -6.02 -13.07
CA SER A 514 18.68 -5.89 -12.17
C SER A 514 18.90 -6.70 -10.89
N VAL A 515 18.78 -6.06 -9.73
CA VAL A 515 18.85 -6.71 -8.41
C VAL A 515 17.62 -6.35 -7.60
N THR A 516 16.84 -7.36 -7.23
CA THR A 516 15.68 -7.21 -6.35
C THR A 516 15.89 -8.05 -5.10
N GLN A 517 15.68 -7.43 -3.94
CA GLN A 517 15.66 -8.13 -2.66
C GLN A 517 14.29 -7.94 -1.99
N SER A 518 14.01 -8.68 -0.92
CA SER A 518 12.86 -8.38 -0.05
C SER A 518 13.05 -7.03 0.63
N ALA A 519 11.95 -6.28 0.75
CA ALA A 519 11.97 -4.97 1.41
C ALA A 519 12.45 -5.09 2.86
N THR A 520 13.20 -4.08 3.31
CA THR A 520 13.61 -3.96 4.71
C THR A 520 12.37 -3.82 5.59
N VAL A 521 12.29 -4.63 6.65
CA VAL A 521 11.19 -4.62 7.61
C VAL A 521 11.80 -4.65 9.00
N ALA A 522 11.42 -3.70 9.85
CA ALA A 522 11.80 -3.74 11.25
C ALA A 522 11.10 -4.90 11.96
N ALA A 523 11.87 -5.74 12.65
CA ALA A 523 11.28 -6.79 13.46
C ALA A 523 10.45 -6.19 14.60
N VAL A 524 9.26 -6.76 14.84
CA VAL A 524 8.37 -6.33 15.93
C VAL A 524 8.04 -7.56 16.76
N ASN A 525 8.27 -7.47 18.06
CA ASN A 525 7.81 -8.49 18.99
C ASN A 525 6.29 -8.56 19.01
N GLN A 526 5.75 -9.76 19.12
CA GLN A 526 4.39 -9.97 19.57
C GLN A 526 4.20 -9.24 20.92
N GLN A 527 3.10 -8.51 21.04
CA GLN A 527 2.66 -7.95 22.32
C GLN A 527 1.61 -8.85 22.95
N THR A 528 1.90 -9.38 24.14
CA THR A 528 0.95 -10.10 25.00
C THR A 528 0.18 -9.12 25.90
N ALA A 529 -1.07 -9.42 26.24
CA ALA A 529 -1.96 -8.51 26.98
C ALA A 529 -1.49 -8.18 28.42
N ASP A 530 -1.58 -6.90 28.81
CA ASP A 530 -1.29 -6.42 30.17
C ASP A 530 -2.57 -6.22 31.01
N GLY A 531 -2.64 -6.90 32.16
CA GLY A 531 -3.24 -6.45 33.45
C GLY A 531 -4.76 -6.16 33.61
N THR A 532 -5.26 -6.32 34.83
CA THR A 532 -6.66 -6.05 35.25
C THR A 532 -6.76 -4.74 36.06
N LYS A 533 -7.83 -3.93 35.90
CA LYS A 533 -8.12 -2.77 36.75
C LYS A 533 -8.73 -3.22 38.10
N SER A 534 -8.33 -2.60 39.21
CA SER A 534 -8.89 -2.89 40.53
C SER A 534 -10.27 -2.25 40.71
N VAL A 535 -11.23 -3.00 41.27
CA VAL A 535 -12.55 -2.51 41.70
C VAL A 535 -12.68 -2.72 43.20
N GLU A 536 -12.95 -1.65 43.93
CA GLU A 536 -13.18 -1.67 45.37
C GLU A 536 -14.64 -1.34 45.65
N THR A 537 -15.28 -2.06 46.57
CA THR A 537 -16.69 -1.83 46.91
C THR A 537 -16.78 -1.16 48.26
N VAL A 538 -17.34 0.05 48.30
CA VAL A 538 -17.61 0.77 49.54
C VAL A 538 -19.00 0.40 50.02
N THR A 539 -19.10 -0.09 51.26
CA THR A 539 -20.35 -0.47 51.91
C THR A 539 -20.71 0.57 52.96
N PHE A 540 -21.96 1.03 52.91
CA PHE A 540 -22.52 2.06 53.77
C PHE A 540 -23.54 1.47 54.73
N VAL A 541 -23.57 1.98 55.96
CA VAL A 541 -24.67 1.75 56.90
C VAL A 541 -25.39 3.07 57.23
N ALA A 542 -26.46 2.99 58.02
CA ALA A 542 -27.23 4.16 58.43
C ALA A 542 -26.36 5.15 59.23
N MET A 543 -26.59 6.45 59.03
CA MET A 543 -25.89 7.53 59.76
C MET A 543 -26.85 8.18 60.76
N ALA A 544 -26.36 8.53 61.95
CA ALA A 544 -27.05 9.45 62.84
C ALA A 544 -26.82 10.91 62.40
N ALA A 545 -27.64 11.82 62.92
CA ALA A 545 -27.44 13.24 62.69
C ALA A 545 -26.04 13.69 63.18
N SER A 546 -25.40 14.59 62.43
CA SER A 546 -24.06 15.13 62.64
C SER A 546 -22.89 14.16 62.45
N GLU A 547 -23.13 12.89 62.10
CA GLU A 547 -22.04 11.98 61.72
C GLU A 547 -21.48 12.33 60.34
N THR A 548 -20.20 12.04 60.13
CA THR A 548 -19.50 12.29 58.87
C THR A 548 -19.01 11.00 58.23
N ILE A 549 -19.12 10.88 56.90
CA ILE A 549 -18.44 9.87 56.10
C ILE A 549 -17.51 10.58 55.11
N THR A 550 -16.28 10.08 54.96
CA THR A 550 -15.32 10.53 53.97
C THR A 550 -14.98 9.38 53.02
N VAL A 551 -15.14 9.59 51.70
CA VAL A 551 -14.75 8.63 50.65
C VAL A 551 -13.83 9.34 49.66
N ASN A 552 -12.62 8.80 49.47
CA ASN A 552 -11.61 9.33 48.53
C ASN A 552 -11.28 10.83 48.70
N GLY A 553 -11.44 11.38 49.92
CA GLY A 553 -11.21 12.80 50.23
C GLY A 553 -12.45 13.70 50.26
N LEU A 554 -13.61 13.25 49.77
CA LEU A 554 -14.88 13.99 49.88
C LEU A 554 -15.59 13.60 51.18
N THR A 555 -16.01 14.58 51.97
CA THR A 555 -16.68 14.38 53.27
C THR A 555 -18.14 14.84 53.22
N PHE A 556 -19.05 13.99 53.66
CA PHE A 556 -20.47 14.27 53.80
C PHE A 556 -20.87 14.24 55.28
N THR A 557 -21.51 15.31 55.77
CA THR A 557 -21.98 15.45 57.17
C THR A 557 -23.50 15.38 57.20
N ALA A 558 -24.06 14.39 57.91
CA ALA A 558 -25.51 14.20 57.94
C ALA A 558 -26.24 15.29 58.75
N ALA A 559 -27.29 15.87 58.20
CA ALA A 559 -28.14 16.87 58.87
C ALA A 559 -29.24 16.24 59.73
N LYS A 560 -29.56 14.95 59.49
CA LYS A 560 -30.55 14.13 60.21
C LYS A 560 -30.08 12.68 60.25
N ALA A 561 -30.84 11.79 60.89
CA ALA A 561 -30.62 10.36 60.74
C ALA A 561 -30.92 9.91 59.29
N LEU A 562 -29.98 9.20 58.66
CA LEU A 562 -30.05 8.70 57.28
C LEU A 562 -30.02 7.18 57.26
N THR A 563 -30.74 6.60 56.30
CA THR A 563 -30.61 5.18 55.96
C THR A 563 -29.30 4.88 55.23
N ALA A 564 -28.90 3.61 55.19
CA ALA A 564 -27.71 3.15 54.46
C ALA A 564 -27.75 3.52 52.97
N ALA A 565 -28.93 3.48 52.35
CA ALA A 565 -29.11 3.85 50.95
C ALA A 565 -28.96 5.36 50.73
N GLU A 566 -29.48 6.19 51.64
CA GLU A 566 -29.31 7.64 51.59
C GLU A 566 -27.86 8.06 51.82
N ALA A 567 -27.14 7.36 52.70
CA ALA A 567 -25.70 7.56 52.90
C ALA A 567 -24.89 7.14 51.66
N ALA A 568 -25.21 6.00 51.04
CA ALA A 568 -24.56 5.54 49.81
C ALA A 568 -24.84 6.48 48.62
N ALA A 569 -26.06 7.01 48.52
CA ALA A 569 -26.45 7.95 47.46
C ALA A 569 -25.65 9.25 47.51
N ALA A 570 -25.15 9.65 48.69
CA ALA A 570 -24.29 10.81 48.82
C ALA A 570 -22.95 10.67 48.07
N PHE A 571 -22.53 9.44 47.72
CA PHE A 571 -21.27 9.12 47.06
C PHE A 571 -21.43 8.37 45.73
N ALA A 572 -22.62 8.34 45.15
CA ALA A 572 -22.89 7.63 43.91
C ALA A 572 -22.52 8.47 42.68
N ASN A 573 -22.10 7.80 41.60
CA ASN A 573 -21.81 8.38 40.28
C ASN A 573 -20.82 9.57 40.28
N LEU A 574 -19.97 9.67 41.30
CA LEU A 574 -18.94 10.69 41.39
C LEU A 574 -17.78 10.40 40.43
N ALA A 575 -17.38 11.44 39.70
CA ALA A 575 -16.13 11.47 38.95
C ALA A 575 -14.98 11.96 39.83
N ASN A 576 -13.73 11.68 39.41
CA ASN A 576 -12.54 12.22 40.06
C ASN A 576 -12.55 13.76 40.04
N GLY A 577 -12.38 14.38 41.21
CA GLY A 577 -12.44 15.83 41.41
C GLY A 577 -13.78 16.36 41.93
N ALA A 578 -14.79 15.52 42.14
CA ALA A 578 -16.10 15.98 42.64
C ALA A 578 -16.01 16.62 44.04
N THR A 579 -16.65 17.78 44.24
CA THR A 579 -16.73 18.53 45.52
C THR A 579 -18.11 18.44 46.17
N THR A 580 -19.11 17.95 45.45
CA THR A 580 -20.48 17.68 45.92
C THR A 580 -20.96 16.34 45.34
N GLY A 581 -22.02 15.78 45.94
CA GLY A 581 -22.74 14.62 45.41
C GLY A 581 -24.23 14.88 45.35
N SER A 582 -25.01 13.89 44.93
CA SER A 582 -26.45 14.04 44.66
C SER A 582 -27.35 14.03 45.92
N ALA A 583 -26.79 14.11 47.14
CA ALA A 583 -27.60 14.13 48.35
C ALA A 583 -28.25 15.51 48.58
N PRO A 584 -29.57 15.57 48.89
CA PRO A 584 -30.25 16.83 49.23
C PRO A 584 -29.66 17.48 50.50
N VAL A 585 -29.71 18.82 50.63
CA VAL A 585 -29.29 19.51 51.88
C VAL A 585 -30.04 19.04 53.12
N THR A 586 -31.28 18.56 52.96
CA THR A 586 -32.07 18.01 54.07
C THR A 586 -31.46 16.72 54.63
N ASN A 587 -30.60 16.06 53.85
CA ASN A 587 -29.86 14.89 54.28
C ASN A 587 -28.49 15.27 54.85
N GLY A 588 -27.82 16.33 54.36
CA GLY A 588 -26.52 16.74 54.87
C GLY A 588 -25.78 17.78 54.02
N THR A 589 -24.57 18.12 54.44
CA THR A 589 -23.69 19.09 53.76
C THR A 589 -22.36 18.46 53.37
N TYR A 590 -21.78 18.91 52.26
CA TYR A 590 -20.50 18.43 51.74
C TYR A 590 -19.32 19.36 52.09
N SER A 591 -18.13 18.77 52.22
CA SER A 591 -16.83 19.48 52.27
C SER A 591 -15.72 18.59 51.70
N GLY A 592 -14.62 19.17 51.20
CA GLY A 592 -13.49 18.44 50.62
C GLY A 592 -13.64 18.11 49.13
N THR A 593 -12.87 17.14 48.63
CA THR A 593 -12.80 16.79 47.19
C THR A 593 -12.50 15.31 46.98
N PHE A 594 -13.22 14.66 46.07
CA PHE A 594 -13.08 13.25 45.70
C PHE A 594 -11.86 13.03 44.78
N SER A 595 -10.63 12.93 45.29
CA SER A 595 -9.42 12.90 44.44
C SER A 595 -8.19 12.18 45.00
N THR A 596 -8.24 11.51 46.16
CA THR A 596 -7.04 10.88 46.75
C THR A 596 -6.47 9.71 45.93
N VAL A 597 -7.32 9.04 45.15
CA VAL A 597 -6.98 8.01 44.16
C VAL A 597 -7.77 8.29 42.89
N SER A 598 -7.12 8.22 41.72
CA SER A 598 -7.78 8.47 40.43
C SER A 598 -8.76 7.35 40.07
N GLY A 599 -10.05 7.68 40.07
CA GLY A 599 -11.12 6.73 39.76
C GLY A 599 -12.50 7.37 39.78
N SER A 600 -13.52 6.56 39.53
CA SER A 600 -14.92 6.96 39.59
C SER A 600 -15.75 6.00 40.42
N THR A 601 -16.89 6.47 40.90
CA THR A 601 -17.88 5.64 41.58
C THR A 601 -19.06 5.28 40.68
N GLY A 602 -19.64 4.10 40.89
CA GLY A 602 -20.86 3.65 40.23
C GLY A 602 -22.13 4.11 40.94
N ALA A 603 -23.27 3.63 40.44
CA ALA A 603 -24.57 3.84 41.07
C ALA A 603 -24.71 3.08 42.40
N VAL A 604 -25.61 3.53 43.27
CA VAL A 604 -25.97 2.80 44.49
C VAL A 604 -26.56 1.44 44.13
N THR A 605 -26.00 0.39 44.70
CA THR A 605 -26.59 -0.96 44.65
C THR A 605 -27.06 -1.32 46.05
N THR A 606 -28.33 -1.71 46.20
CA THR A 606 -28.86 -2.19 47.49
C THR A 606 -29.35 -3.63 47.34
N ALA A 607 -28.72 -4.56 48.06
CA ALA A 607 -29.09 -5.98 48.04
C ALA A 607 -29.10 -6.52 49.47
N SER A 608 -30.15 -7.27 49.83
CA SER A 608 -30.31 -7.87 51.18
C SER A 608 -30.11 -6.90 52.35
N GLY A 609 -30.47 -5.62 52.18
CA GLY A 609 -30.33 -4.58 53.20
C GLY A 609 -28.95 -3.94 53.32
N VAL A 610 -28.02 -4.27 52.42
CA VAL A 610 -26.68 -3.67 52.34
C VAL A 610 -26.62 -2.73 51.14
N SER A 611 -26.24 -1.47 51.35
CA SER A 611 -26.10 -0.47 50.30
C SER A 611 -24.63 -0.20 50.00
N THR A 612 -24.25 -0.30 48.72
CA THR A 612 -22.86 -0.22 48.29
C THR A 612 -22.68 0.68 47.07
N VAL A 613 -21.46 1.20 46.90
CA VAL A 613 -20.99 1.90 45.70
C VAL A 613 -19.66 1.27 45.25
N SER A 614 -19.52 0.97 43.97
CA SER A 614 -18.27 0.45 43.40
C SER A 614 -17.35 1.60 42.99
N PHE A 615 -16.07 1.51 43.33
CA PHE A 615 -15.01 2.41 42.90
C PHE A 615 -14.13 1.70 41.87
N THR A 616 -13.97 2.30 40.70
CA THR A 616 -13.12 1.77 39.62
C THR A 616 -11.92 2.68 39.39
N GLN A 617 -10.72 2.14 39.54
CA GLN A 617 -9.48 2.89 39.32
C GLN A 617 -9.17 3.10 37.84
N THR A 618 -8.50 4.20 37.51
CA THR A 618 -8.12 4.53 36.12
C THR A 618 -6.82 3.84 35.66
N SER A 619 -5.98 3.33 36.57
CA SER A 619 -4.69 2.68 36.26
C SER A 619 -4.72 1.15 36.42
N PHE A 620 -3.81 0.44 35.72
CA PHE A 620 -3.65 -1.01 35.79
C PHE A 620 -2.71 -1.40 36.95
N GLY A 621 -3.04 -2.49 37.69
CA GLY A 621 -2.23 -2.98 38.81
C GLY A 621 -2.69 -2.54 40.20
N ALA A 622 -2.03 -3.04 41.25
CA ALA A 622 -2.34 -2.74 42.65
C ALA A 622 -1.67 -1.42 43.09
N THR A 623 -2.43 -0.33 43.05
CA THR A 623 -2.12 0.97 43.66
C THR A 623 -2.61 1.02 45.12
N THR A 624 -2.22 2.06 45.86
CA THR A 624 -2.67 2.36 47.22
C THR A 624 -4.21 2.24 47.32
N GLY A 625 -4.71 1.48 48.30
CA GLY A 625 -6.15 1.22 48.44
C GLY A 625 -6.98 2.48 48.71
N LEU A 626 -8.26 2.43 48.36
CA LEU A 626 -9.21 3.53 48.58
C LEU A 626 -9.30 3.89 50.06
N THR A 627 -9.07 5.16 50.39
CA THR A 627 -9.22 5.66 51.76
C THR A 627 -10.67 6.00 52.07
N VAL A 628 -11.22 5.40 53.13
CA VAL A 628 -12.50 5.78 53.74
C VAL A 628 -12.31 6.10 55.21
N ALA A 629 -13.09 7.04 55.75
CA ALA A 629 -13.10 7.37 57.16
C ALA A 629 -14.51 7.77 57.61
N ASP A 630 -14.81 7.63 58.89
CA ASP A 630 -16.02 8.16 59.52
C ASP A 630 -15.74 8.62 60.96
N THR A 631 -16.72 9.30 61.58
CA THR A 631 -16.64 9.80 62.96
C THR A 631 -17.49 9.02 63.97
N ALA A 632 -18.06 7.87 63.58
CA ALA A 632 -18.98 7.11 64.42
C ALA A 632 -18.25 6.09 65.33
N ALA A 633 -18.79 5.82 66.52
CA ALA A 633 -18.18 4.88 67.48
C ALA A 633 -18.23 3.40 67.04
N ALA A 634 -19.02 3.07 66.01
CA ALA A 634 -19.24 1.70 65.52
C ALA A 634 -18.81 1.46 64.06
N GLY A 635 -18.24 2.46 63.36
CA GLY A 635 -17.82 2.35 61.96
C GLY A 635 -19.00 2.30 60.97
N ASN A 636 -19.28 3.42 60.32
CA ASN A 636 -20.41 3.58 59.41
C ASN A 636 -20.09 3.27 57.94
N VAL A 637 -18.81 3.12 57.61
CA VAL A 637 -18.35 2.80 56.25
C VAL A 637 -17.26 1.73 56.30
N SER A 638 -17.26 0.83 55.32
CA SER A 638 -16.18 -0.13 55.14
C SER A 638 -15.89 -0.37 53.67
N VAL A 639 -14.64 -0.71 53.35
CA VAL A 639 -14.22 -1.10 52.00
C VAL A 639 -14.04 -2.60 51.95
N ALA A 640 -14.78 -3.25 51.06
CA ALA A 640 -14.56 -4.64 50.69
C ALA A 640 -13.87 -4.70 49.32
N THR A 641 -12.73 -5.39 49.25
CA THR A 641 -12.04 -5.63 48.00
C THR A 641 -12.73 -6.77 47.25
N ALA A 642 -13.31 -6.48 46.09
CA ALA A 642 -13.88 -7.51 45.22
C ALA A 642 -12.90 -7.78 44.07
N THR A 643 -12.17 -8.88 44.11
CA THR A 643 -11.39 -9.34 42.94
C THR A 643 -12.29 -10.16 42.02
N ALA A 644 -12.76 -9.53 40.93
CA ALA A 644 -12.89 -10.07 39.57
C ALA A 644 -14.00 -9.33 38.81
N GLY A 645 -13.61 -8.41 37.91
CA GLY A 645 -14.43 -8.04 36.75
C GLY A 645 -13.97 -8.87 35.55
N ALA A 646 -14.91 -9.49 34.83
CA ALA A 646 -14.62 -10.24 33.61
C ALA A 646 -13.81 -9.39 32.62
N ALA A 647 -12.87 -10.05 31.92
CA ALA A 647 -11.98 -9.43 30.96
C ALA A 647 -12.73 -8.47 30.02
N GLN A 648 -12.44 -7.17 30.11
CA GLN A 648 -12.67 -6.30 28.96
C GLN A 648 -11.56 -6.60 27.96
N THR A 649 -12.00 -7.11 26.82
CA THR A 649 -11.23 -7.43 25.62
C THR A 649 -10.34 -6.25 25.22
N ILE A 650 -9.01 -6.43 25.23
CA ILE A 650 -8.14 -5.63 24.36
C ILE A 650 -8.47 -6.04 22.94
N THR A 651 -9.00 -5.11 22.17
CA THR A 651 -9.59 -5.35 20.85
C THR A 651 -8.58 -5.71 19.76
N SER A 652 -7.29 -5.86 20.05
CA SER A 652 -6.30 -6.34 19.08
C SER A 652 -4.99 -6.82 19.73
N THR A 653 -4.71 -8.12 19.63
CA THR A 653 -3.34 -8.65 19.72
C THR A 653 -2.55 -8.16 18.52
N LYS A 654 -1.41 -7.49 18.71
CA LYS A 654 -0.50 -7.18 17.59
C LYS A 654 0.44 -8.36 17.37
N ALA A 655 0.25 -9.05 16.25
CA ALA A 655 1.14 -10.13 15.82
C ALA A 655 2.58 -9.62 15.67
N GLY A 656 3.56 -10.49 15.96
CA GLY A 656 4.95 -10.21 15.64
C GLY A 656 5.17 -10.07 14.13
N VAL A 657 6.26 -9.39 13.76
CA VAL A 657 6.62 -9.14 12.36
C VAL A 657 8.06 -9.58 12.12
N ALA A 658 8.28 -10.39 11.08
CA ALA A 658 9.60 -10.87 10.69
C ALA A 658 10.51 -9.71 10.25
N GLY A 659 11.71 -9.60 10.83
CA GLY A 659 12.69 -8.62 10.40
C GLY A 659 13.38 -9.02 9.10
N VAL A 660 13.57 -8.05 8.22
CA VAL A 660 14.36 -8.18 6.99
C VAL A 660 15.35 -7.03 6.91
N ALA A 661 16.62 -7.33 6.65
CA ALA A 661 17.63 -6.36 6.23
C ALA A 661 18.12 -6.71 4.83
N ALA A 662 18.27 -5.70 3.97
CA ALA A 662 18.79 -5.88 2.62
C ALA A 662 20.33 -6.03 2.62
N GLY A 663 20.85 -6.88 1.75
CA GLY A 663 22.28 -7.09 1.52
C GLY A 663 22.89 -6.02 0.62
N ALA A 664 24.20 -5.77 0.79
CA ALA A 664 24.93 -4.83 -0.05
C ALA A 664 24.95 -5.26 -1.52
N VAL A 665 24.98 -4.29 -2.44
CA VAL A 665 25.04 -4.52 -3.88
C VAL A 665 26.27 -3.83 -4.47
N THR A 666 27.10 -4.58 -5.18
CA THR A 666 28.26 -4.05 -5.90
C THR A 666 28.13 -4.41 -7.38
N ILE A 667 28.12 -3.41 -8.24
CA ILE A 667 28.04 -3.59 -9.70
C ILE A 667 29.24 -2.91 -10.33
N ASN A 668 30.12 -3.70 -10.93
CA ASN A 668 31.30 -3.21 -11.62
C ASN A 668 31.16 -3.46 -13.12
N GLY A 669 30.78 -2.43 -13.88
CA GLY A 669 30.79 -2.43 -15.35
C GLY A 669 32.16 -2.08 -15.94
N ALA A 670 33.12 -1.58 -15.14
CA ALA A 670 34.43 -1.21 -15.63
C ALA A 670 35.22 -2.44 -16.09
N ILE A 671 35.43 -2.52 -17.40
CA ILE A 671 36.19 -3.56 -18.08
C ILE A 671 37.42 -2.97 -18.77
N THR A 672 38.36 -3.84 -19.17
CA THR A 672 39.44 -3.44 -20.08
C THR A 672 38.85 -3.24 -21.48
N GLY A 673 38.55 -1.99 -21.85
CA GLY A 673 37.88 -1.64 -23.11
C GLY A 673 36.76 -0.61 -22.91
N ALA A 674 35.86 -0.48 -23.88
CA ALA A 674 34.67 0.36 -23.73
C ALA A 674 33.63 -0.35 -22.86
N ASP A 675 33.27 0.26 -21.73
CA ASP A 675 32.14 -0.16 -20.92
C ASP A 675 30.82 0.01 -21.71
N VAL A 676 29.86 -0.90 -21.49
CA VAL A 676 28.55 -0.95 -22.16
C VAL A 676 27.37 -1.05 -21.19
N LEU A 677 27.61 -1.05 -19.87
CA LEU A 677 26.56 -1.13 -18.85
C LEU A 677 25.74 0.16 -18.81
N SER A 678 24.62 0.17 -19.52
CA SER A 678 23.81 1.39 -19.71
C SER A 678 22.64 1.50 -18.74
N LYS A 679 22.18 0.38 -18.17
CA LYS A 679 20.98 0.32 -17.33
C LYS A 679 21.18 -0.49 -16.05
N VAL A 680 20.82 0.10 -14.91
CA VAL A 680 20.78 -0.58 -13.61
C VAL A 680 19.42 -0.37 -12.95
N THR A 681 18.82 -1.45 -12.45
CA THR A 681 17.56 -1.41 -11.69
C THR A 681 17.75 -2.10 -10.34
N LEU A 682 17.48 -1.39 -9.25
CA LEU A 682 17.61 -1.90 -7.88
C LEU A 682 16.29 -1.71 -7.13
N ASN A 683 15.81 -2.77 -6.48
CA ASN A 683 14.61 -2.74 -5.67
C ASN A 683 14.85 -3.46 -4.34
N SER A 684 14.83 -2.70 -3.24
CA SER A 684 15.26 -3.12 -1.92
C SER A 684 16.72 -3.58 -1.93
N TYR A 685 17.59 -2.81 -1.30
CA TYR A 685 19.03 -3.00 -1.37
C TYR A 685 19.71 -2.42 -0.13
N GLY A 686 20.82 -3.02 0.30
CA GLY A 686 21.75 -2.43 1.26
C GLY A 686 22.63 -1.38 0.58
N THR A 687 23.79 -1.05 1.14
CA THR A 687 24.72 -0.08 0.52
C THR A 687 25.09 -0.48 -0.91
N VAL A 688 25.08 0.47 -1.83
CA VAL A 688 25.30 0.23 -3.26
C VAL A 688 26.55 0.96 -3.77
N GLY A 689 27.41 0.23 -4.49
CA GLY A 689 28.46 0.78 -5.34
C GLY A 689 28.28 0.38 -6.79
N ILE A 690 28.16 1.36 -7.69
CA ILE A 690 28.09 1.16 -9.15
C ILE A 690 29.31 1.84 -9.78
N THR A 691 30.04 1.13 -10.64
CA THR A 691 31.09 1.71 -11.48
C THR A 691 30.73 1.47 -12.93
N SER A 692 30.45 2.54 -13.69
CA SER A 692 30.17 2.45 -15.12
C SER A 692 30.28 3.82 -15.80
N ASP A 693 30.95 3.84 -16.94
CA ASP A 693 31.12 5.00 -17.81
C ASP A 693 30.02 5.09 -18.89
N ALA A 694 29.21 4.04 -19.05
CA ALA A 694 28.11 3.94 -20.01
C ALA A 694 26.72 4.14 -19.38
N LEU A 695 26.62 4.30 -18.05
CA LEU A 695 25.35 4.32 -17.33
C LEU A 695 24.51 5.54 -17.70
N THR A 696 23.36 5.29 -18.35
CA THR A 696 22.40 6.31 -18.78
C THR A 696 21.02 6.14 -18.15
N THR A 697 20.74 4.99 -17.53
CA THR A 697 19.49 4.72 -16.81
C THR A 697 19.75 4.07 -15.46
N LEU A 698 19.24 4.67 -14.39
CA LEU A 698 19.29 4.12 -13.03
C LEU A 698 17.88 4.15 -12.43
N SER A 699 17.39 3.01 -11.95
CA SER A 699 16.10 2.91 -11.25
C SER A 699 16.32 2.37 -9.84
N LEU A 700 15.80 3.07 -8.85
CA LEU A 700 16.00 2.81 -7.43
C LEU A 700 14.64 2.75 -6.71
N ALA A 701 14.39 1.69 -5.96
CA ALA A 701 13.16 1.56 -5.19
C ALA A 701 13.33 0.93 -3.80
N ASN A 702 12.45 1.33 -2.87
CA ASN A 702 12.22 0.69 -1.56
C ASN A 702 13.49 0.52 -0.70
N SER A 703 14.31 1.57 -0.58
CA SER A 703 15.50 1.53 0.29
C SER A 703 15.89 2.91 0.79
N ASP A 704 16.47 2.95 2.00
CA ASP A 704 17.08 4.15 2.58
C ASP A 704 18.63 4.08 2.53
N ALA A 705 19.19 3.04 1.93
CA ALA A 705 20.63 2.82 1.89
C ALA A 705 21.35 3.77 0.92
N ALA A 706 22.61 4.07 1.23
CA ALA A 706 23.44 4.92 0.38
C ALA A 706 23.78 4.24 -0.95
N VAL A 707 23.79 5.05 -2.02
CA VAL A 707 24.15 4.64 -3.38
C VAL A 707 25.26 5.54 -3.90
N THR A 708 26.34 4.95 -4.39
CA THR A 708 27.44 5.68 -5.04
C THR A 708 27.62 5.18 -6.47
N VAL A 709 27.63 6.12 -7.41
CA VAL A 709 27.92 5.88 -8.84
C VAL A 709 29.25 6.53 -9.18
N THR A 710 30.18 5.73 -9.72
CA THR A 710 31.43 6.19 -10.32
C THR A 710 31.29 6.13 -11.83
N ASN A 711 31.29 7.30 -12.47
CA ASN A 711 31.15 7.49 -13.91
C ASN A 711 32.12 8.57 -14.38
N ALA A 712 32.89 8.29 -15.43
CA ALA A 712 33.88 9.20 -16.02
C ALA A 712 33.52 9.70 -17.43
N ALA A 713 32.46 9.17 -18.08
CA ALA A 713 32.15 9.51 -19.48
C ALA A 713 30.69 9.90 -19.77
N ALA A 714 29.68 9.23 -19.18
CA ALA A 714 28.28 9.51 -19.48
C ALA A 714 27.86 10.89 -18.94
N THR A 715 27.25 11.73 -19.79
CA THR A 715 26.86 13.09 -19.44
C THR A 715 25.37 13.25 -19.12
N THR A 716 24.55 12.25 -19.45
CA THR A 716 23.09 12.27 -19.24
C THR A 716 22.64 11.03 -18.49
N LEU A 717 21.84 11.21 -17.44
CA LEU A 717 21.23 10.12 -16.67
C LEU A 717 19.71 10.28 -16.60
N GLY A 718 18.98 9.22 -16.94
CA GLY A 718 17.61 9.00 -16.48
C GLY A 718 17.62 8.32 -15.12
N LEU A 719 17.12 8.99 -14.09
CA LEU A 719 17.05 8.50 -12.73
C LEU A 719 15.59 8.34 -12.30
N THR A 720 15.17 7.13 -11.97
CA THR A 720 13.86 6.86 -11.37
C THR A 720 14.03 6.54 -9.89
N VAL A 721 13.27 7.21 -9.03
CA VAL A 721 13.22 6.92 -7.58
C VAL A 721 11.79 6.62 -7.13
N ASN A 722 11.64 5.60 -6.28
CA ASN A 722 10.35 5.20 -5.72
C ASN A 722 10.52 4.72 -4.27
N LYS A 723 10.05 5.51 -3.29
CA LYS A 723 10.22 5.19 -1.86
C LYS A 723 11.70 5.02 -1.48
N VAL A 724 12.52 5.98 -1.90
CA VAL A 724 13.94 6.03 -1.57
C VAL A 724 14.16 7.07 -0.46
N GLY A 725 14.75 6.69 0.66
CA GLY A 725 14.95 7.58 1.82
C GLY A 725 13.66 8.00 2.53
N SER A 726 12.62 7.17 2.47
CA SER A 726 11.28 7.50 2.97
C SER A 726 11.07 7.15 4.45
N SER A 727 12.00 6.44 5.11
CA SER A 727 11.89 5.97 6.49
C SER A 727 12.83 6.74 7.43
N THR A 728 12.50 8.00 7.75
CA THR A 728 13.21 8.90 8.72
C THR A 728 14.68 9.24 8.45
N THR A 729 15.41 8.48 7.65
CA THR A 729 16.79 8.71 7.25
C THR A 729 16.86 9.05 5.77
N THR A 730 17.46 10.18 5.44
CA THR A 730 17.67 10.58 4.05
C THR A 730 18.66 9.65 3.36
N ALA A 731 18.29 9.11 2.19
CA ALA A 731 19.20 8.29 1.41
C ALA A 731 20.26 9.18 0.72
N ALA A 732 21.53 8.92 0.99
CA ALA A 732 22.63 9.59 0.29
C ALA A 732 22.81 8.97 -1.10
N LEU A 733 22.58 9.75 -2.16
CA LEU A 733 22.76 9.34 -3.55
C LEU A 733 23.88 10.17 -4.18
N ASN A 734 25.04 9.57 -4.40
CA ASN A 734 26.20 10.24 -4.97
C ASN A 734 26.39 9.83 -6.44
N LEU A 735 26.19 10.78 -7.35
CA LEU A 735 26.39 10.63 -8.79
C LEU A 735 27.70 11.28 -9.30
N GLY A 736 28.47 11.91 -8.41
CA GLY A 736 29.69 12.62 -8.76
C GLY A 736 29.45 13.93 -9.53
N SER A 737 30.39 14.29 -10.42
CA SER A 737 30.40 15.58 -11.14
C SER A 737 30.37 15.45 -12.66
N THR A 738 30.26 14.23 -13.20
CA THR A 738 30.37 13.97 -14.64
C THR A 738 29.06 14.22 -15.39
N TYR A 739 27.92 13.87 -14.78
CA TYR A 739 26.61 14.11 -15.39
C TYR A 739 26.30 15.61 -15.46
N THR A 740 25.99 16.10 -16.66
CA THR A 740 25.58 17.50 -16.91
C THR A 740 24.07 17.65 -17.06
N THR A 741 23.37 16.56 -17.43
CA THR A 741 21.91 16.49 -17.57
C THR A 741 21.36 15.36 -16.72
N LEU A 742 20.37 15.66 -15.89
CA LEU A 742 19.67 14.68 -15.06
C LEU A 742 18.17 14.74 -15.32
N ASN A 743 17.59 13.62 -15.75
CA ASN A 743 16.15 13.44 -15.91
C ASN A 743 15.65 12.62 -14.71
N LEU A 744 15.13 13.28 -13.69
CA LEU A 744 14.62 12.68 -12.46
C LEU A 744 13.12 12.36 -12.58
N ALA A 745 12.75 11.11 -12.37
CA ALA A 745 11.36 10.65 -12.28
C ALA A 745 11.06 10.16 -10.86
N VAL A 746 10.11 10.80 -10.17
CA VAL A 746 9.70 10.42 -8.80
C VAL A 746 8.36 9.70 -8.84
N ALA A 747 8.40 8.37 -8.75
CA ALA A 747 7.20 7.52 -8.83
C ALA A 747 6.49 7.35 -7.48
N GLY A 748 7.18 7.62 -6.37
CA GLY A 748 6.64 7.59 -5.02
C GLY A 748 7.46 8.46 -4.08
N ALA A 749 6.88 8.92 -2.98
CA ALA A 749 7.52 9.82 -2.02
C ALA A 749 8.94 9.36 -1.69
N SER A 750 9.92 10.20 -1.99
CA SER A 750 11.34 9.90 -1.85
C SER A 750 12.07 11.14 -1.35
N VAL A 751 13.01 10.94 -0.42
CA VAL A 751 13.89 11.99 0.09
C VAL A 751 15.31 11.58 -0.22
N THR A 752 15.98 12.31 -1.12
CA THR A 752 17.35 11.99 -1.55
C THR A 752 18.28 13.16 -1.32
N ASN A 753 19.40 12.90 -0.65
CA ASN A 753 20.53 13.83 -0.63
C ASN A 753 21.36 13.54 -1.88
N LEU A 754 20.96 14.17 -2.98
CA LEU A 754 21.59 13.98 -4.27
C LEU A 754 22.88 14.81 -4.34
N THR A 755 24.02 14.14 -4.48
CA THR A 755 25.29 14.79 -4.82
C THR A 755 25.53 14.63 -6.32
N ALA A 756 25.31 15.70 -7.08
CA ALA A 756 25.45 15.72 -8.54
C ALA A 756 26.00 17.07 -9.02
N ALA A 757 27.21 17.41 -8.57
CA ALA A 757 27.77 18.76 -8.65
C ALA A 757 27.98 19.30 -10.08
N GLY A 758 28.03 18.42 -11.09
CA GLY A 758 28.19 18.76 -12.50
C GLY A 758 26.89 19.03 -13.25
N VAL A 759 25.73 18.72 -12.65
CA VAL A 759 24.43 18.87 -13.32
C VAL A 759 24.15 20.33 -13.58
N THR A 760 23.91 20.67 -14.85
CA THR A 760 23.53 22.00 -15.31
C THR A 760 22.06 22.08 -15.71
N ALA A 761 21.47 20.96 -16.12
CA ALA A 761 20.06 20.83 -16.47
C ALA A 761 19.41 19.69 -15.69
N LEU A 762 18.37 20.00 -14.93
CA LEU A 762 17.54 19.05 -14.20
C LEU A 762 16.12 19.08 -14.76
N ALA A 763 15.61 17.93 -15.21
CA ALA A 763 14.21 17.76 -15.56
C ALA A 763 13.55 16.83 -14.53
N VAL A 764 12.45 17.25 -13.92
CA VAL A 764 11.70 16.47 -12.92
C VAL A 764 10.32 16.10 -13.45
N THR A 765 9.98 14.82 -13.33
CA THR A 765 8.68 14.26 -13.72
C THR A 765 8.22 13.23 -12.68
N GLY A 766 7.00 12.72 -12.84
CA GLY A 766 6.47 11.65 -11.99
C GLY A 766 5.16 12.02 -11.31
N SER A 767 4.80 11.22 -10.31
CA SER A 767 3.54 11.28 -9.57
C SER A 767 3.69 11.71 -8.12
N ALA A 768 4.91 11.97 -7.66
CA ALA A 768 5.21 12.42 -6.30
C ALA A 768 6.22 13.58 -6.32
N ALA A 769 6.32 14.30 -5.19
CA ALA A 769 7.25 15.41 -5.04
C ALA A 769 8.70 14.93 -4.83
N ALA A 770 9.65 15.64 -5.43
CA ALA A 770 11.08 15.49 -5.20
C ALA A 770 11.52 16.44 -4.09
N ASP A 771 11.98 15.93 -2.95
CA ASP A 771 12.66 16.74 -1.94
C ASP A 771 14.18 16.72 -2.19
N LEU A 772 14.71 17.88 -2.60
CA LEU A 772 16.11 18.11 -2.94
C LEU A 772 16.79 19.13 -2.00
N THR A 773 16.20 19.41 -0.83
CA THR A 773 16.73 20.43 0.10
C THR A 773 18.15 20.15 0.59
N GLY A 774 18.50 18.88 0.81
CA GLY A 774 19.86 18.45 1.20
C GLY A 774 20.78 18.08 0.03
N SER A 775 20.38 18.40 -1.21
CA SER A 775 21.15 18.04 -2.41
C SER A 775 22.26 19.05 -2.73
N THR A 776 23.36 18.56 -3.32
CA THR A 776 24.49 19.37 -3.80
C THR A 776 24.47 19.44 -5.33
N LEU A 777 23.95 20.55 -5.86
CA LEU A 777 23.73 20.81 -7.29
C LEU A 777 24.43 22.10 -7.75
N THR A 778 25.72 22.24 -7.43
CA THR A 778 26.46 23.51 -7.53
C THR A 778 26.54 24.13 -8.93
N ALA A 779 26.44 23.34 -10.00
CA ALA A 779 26.49 23.81 -11.38
C ALA A 779 25.10 24.01 -12.03
N LEU A 780 24.01 23.79 -11.29
CA LEU A 780 22.65 23.76 -11.84
C LEU A 780 22.22 25.14 -12.35
N LYS A 781 21.81 25.19 -13.62
CA LYS A 781 21.40 26.41 -14.32
C LYS A 781 19.92 26.42 -14.66
N THR A 782 19.37 25.27 -15.03
CA THR A 782 17.97 25.14 -15.47
C THR A 782 17.28 23.98 -14.77
N VAL A 783 16.09 24.26 -14.24
CA VAL A 783 15.17 23.23 -13.73
C VAL A 783 13.90 23.27 -14.56
N THR A 784 13.43 22.11 -15.03
CA THR A 784 12.09 21.95 -15.59
C THR A 784 11.29 20.95 -14.78
N VAL A 785 10.02 21.23 -14.52
CA VAL A 785 9.11 20.35 -13.78
C VAL A 785 7.85 20.12 -14.61
N ALA A 786 7.44 18.87 -14.78
CA ALA A 786 6.29 18.52 -15.60
C ALA A 786 5.43 17.39 -15.02
N GLY A 787 4.17 17.34 -15.45
CA GLY A 787 3.21 16.31 -15.07
C GLY A 787 2.57 16.59 -13.72
N SER A 788 2.68 15.65 -12.78
CA SER A 788 2.12 15.76 -11.42
C SER A 788 3.20 15.81 -10.34
N ALA A 789 4.47 15.92 -10.73
CA ALA A 789 5.57 16.02 -9.80
C ALA A 789 5.67 17.42 -9.20
N GLY A 790 5.94 17.48 -7.90
CA GLY A 790 6.36 18.71 -7.22
C GLY A 790 7.87 18.72 -6.97
N VAL A 791 8.45 19.87 -6.66
CA VAL A 791 9.88 19.99 -6.30
C VAL A 791 10.06 20.88 -5.08
N THR A 792 10.77 20.38 -4.06
CA THR A 792 11.33 21.19 -2.99
C THR A 792 12.82 21.38 -3.22
N LEU A 793 13.29 22.61 -3.42
CA LEU A 793 14.67 22.92 -3.82
C LEU A 793 15.22 24.14 -3.07
N ALA A 794 16.42 24.01 -2.52
CA ALA A 794 17.25 25.15 -2.19
C ALA A 794 17.98 25.62 -3.47
N ALA A 795 17.59 26.77 -4.02
CA ALA A 795 18.10 27.25 -5.30
C ALA A 795 19.62 27.51 -5.22
N PRO A 796 20.45 26.87 -6.07
CA PRO A 796 21.87 27.14 -6.10
C PRO A 796 22.15 28.48 -6.81
N ALA A 797 23.26 29.13 -6.45
CA ALA A 797 23.64 30.45 -6.97
C ALA A 797 23.82 30.50 -8.51
N ALA A 798 24.10 29.36 -9.15
CA ALA A 798 24.25 29.26 -10.60
C ALA A 798 22.92 29.20 -11.38
N LEU A 799 21.78 29.12 -10.67
CA LEU A 799 20.47 28.98 -11.30
C LEU A 799 20.12 30.22 -12.13
N THR A 800 19.57 29.98 -13.32
CA THR A 800 19.16 31.01 -14.29
C THR A 800 17.72 30.85 -14.73
N SER A 801 17.12 29.66 -14.60
CA SER A 801 15.72 29.42 -14.89
C SER A 801 15.16 28.26 -14.07
N PHE A 802 13.98 28.47 -13.49
CA PHE A 802 13.13 27.43 -12.94
C PHE A 802 11.77 27.49 -13.64
N ASP A 803 11.43 26.44 -14.40
CA ASP A 803 10.22 26.36 -15.20
C ASP A 803 9.36 25.16 -14.80
N ALA A 804 8.33 25.43 -14.02
CA ALA A 804 7.30 24.49 -13.56
C ALA A 804 5.96 24.69 -14.29
N SER A 805 5.94 25.43 -15.41
CA SER A 805 4.70 25.73 -16.16
C SER A 805 3.94 24.49 -16.65
N ALA A 806 4.62 23.35 -16.77
CA ALA A 806 4.05 22.09 -17.22
C ALA A 806 3.64 21.14 -16.09
N THR A 807 3.68 21.56 -14.81
CA THR A 807 3.30 20.71 -13.68
C THR A 807 2.02 21.16 -12.96
N SER A 808 1.36 20.16 -12.36
CA SER A 808 0.27 20.30 -11.39
C SER A 808 0.70 20.00 -9.95
N GLY A 809 1.96 19.58 -9.76
CA GLY A 809 2.52 19.36 -8.44
C GLY A 809 3.01 20.67 -7.80
N ALA A 810 2.90 20.75 -6.47
CA ALA A 810 3.35 21.89 -5.67
C ALA A 810 4.88 22.03 -5.67
N ASN A 811 5.40 23.24 -5.86
CA ASN A 811 6.83 23.53 -5.79
C ASN A 811 7.16 24.40 -4.58
N THR A 812 8.30 24.16 -3.95
CA THR A 812 8.82 24.97 -2.85
C THR A 812 10.27 25.32 -3.14
N VAL A 813 10.54 26.56 -3.51
CA VAL A 813 11.88 27.02 -3.89
C VAL A 813 12.36 28.07 -2.91
N THR A 814 13.45 27.80 -2.20
CA THR A 814 14.05 28.73 -1.24
C THR A 814 15.35 29.31 -1.77
N ALA A 815 15.69 30.53 -1.34
CA ALA A 815 16.91 31.25 -1.71
C ALA A 815 17.07 31.52 -3.22
N LEU A 816 15.97 31.70 -3.95
CA LEU A 816 16.00 32.04 -5.37
C LEU A 816 16.65 33.42 -5.58
N ASP A 817 17.73 33.49 -6.37
CA ASP A 817 18.34 34.76 -6.77
C ASP A 817 17.59 35.35 -7.99
N ALA A 818 16.65 36.25 -7.74
CA ALA A 818 15.85 36.92 -8.78
C ALA A 818 16.61 38.01 -9.55
N SER A 819 17.93 38.15 -9.34
CA SER A 819 18.79 38.95 -10.22
C SER A 819 19.36 38.15 -11.39
N THR A 820 19.47 36.83 -11.23
CA THR A 820 20.00 35.90 -12.23
C THR A 820 18.97 34.92 -12.77
N ALA A 821 18.01 34.48 -11.95
CA ALA A 821 17.05 33.43 -12.28
C ALA A 821 15.63 33.92 -12.52
N THR A 822 14.97 33.36 -13.53
CA THR A 822 13.51 33.44 -13.68
C THR A 822 12.81 32.30 -12.93
N TYR A 823 11.58 32.54 -12.50
CA TYR A 823 10.67 31.51 -12.01
C TYR A 823 9.35 31.58 -12.76
N THR A 824 8.90 30.44 -13.29
CA THR A 824 7.58 30.28 -13.90
C THR A 824 6.92 29.06 -13.27
N GLY A 825 5.88 29.26 -12.49
CA GLY A 825 5.14 28.19 -11.83
C GLY A 825 4.01 27.60 -12.66
N GLY A 826 3.37 26.57 -12.09
CA GLY A 826 2.45 25.66 -12.77
C GLY A 826 0.99 25.88 -12.41
N THR A 827 0.25 24.79 -12.20
CA THR A 827 -1.14 24.80 -11.67
C THR A 827 -1.21 24.28 -10.22
N GLY A 828 -0.07 23.86 -9.67
CA GLY A 828 0.07 23.42 -8.29
C GLY A 828 0.43 24.58 -7.37
N VAL A 829 0.18 24.42 -6.07
CA VAL A 829 0.47 25.46 -5.07
C VAL A 829 1.98 25.64 -4.90
N ASP A 830 2.47 26.81 -5.31
CA ASP A 830 3.88 27.15 -5.30
C ASP A 830 4.26 28.05 -4.12
N THR A 831 5.43 27.81 -3.53
CA THR A 831 6.02 28.67 -2.48
C THR A 831 7.44 29.05 -2.86
N VAL A 832 7.65 30.30 -3.21
CA VAL A 832 8.96 30.83 -3.65
C VAL A 832 9.47 31.85 -2.63
N THR A 833 10.69 31.67 -2.15
CA THR A 833 11.37 32.62 -1.26
C THR A 833 12.65 33.12 -1.90
N LEU A 834 12.75 34.44 -2.07
CA LEU A 834 13.91 35.07 -2.70
C LEU A 834 15.11 35.15 -1.74
N GLY A 835 16.30 34.90 -2.26
CA GLY A 835 17.57 34.98 -1.52
C GLY A 835 18.25 36.35 -1.59
N ASN A 836 17.77 37.26 -2.44
CA ASN A 836 18.41 38.54 -2.72
C ASN A 836 17.38 39.67 -2.85
N THR A 837 17.83 40.92 -2.66
CA THR A 837 16.95 42.11 -2.70
C THR A 837 16.76 42.69 -4.10
N THR A 838 17.59 42.28 -5.08
CA THR A 838 17.53 42.77 -6.45
C THR A 838 16.62 41.90 -7.30
N VAL A 839 15.41 42.39 -7.60
CA VAL A 839 14.45 41.69 -8.46
C VAL A 839 14.50 42.30 -9.87
N SER A 840 15.29 41.68 -10.75
CA SER A 840 15.49 42.10 -12.16
C SER A 840 15.10 41.04 -13.19
N LYS A 841 14.72 39.85 -12.73
CA LYS A 841 14.12 38.78 -13.52
C LYS A 841 12.67 38.57 -13.10
N ALA A 842 11.87 38.05 -14.02
CA ALA A 842 10.46 37.80 -13.78
C ALA A 842 10.28 36.60 -12.84
N VAL A 843 9.32 36.73 -11.93
CA VAL A 843 8.84 35.66 -11.05
C VAL A 843 7.32 35.59 -11.25
N SER A 844 6.84 34.50 -11.83
CA SER A 844 5.42 34.24 -12.07
C SER A 844 5.05 32.92 -11.42
N LEU A 845 4.07 32.90 -10.50
CA LEU A 845 3.74 31.70 -9.72
C LEU A 845 2.74 30.79 -10.45
N GLY A 846 1.93 31.32 -11.36
CA GLY A 846 1.11 30.50 -12.26
C GLY A 846 -0.33 30.47 -11.78
N ALA A 847 -0.94 29.29 -11.74
CA ALA A 847 -2.25 29.09 -11.14
C ALA A 847 -2.11 28.28 -9.85
N GLY A 848 -2.95 28.55 -8.87
CA GLY A 848 -2.82 27.97 -7.53
C GLY A 848 -2.96 29.06 -6.46
N ASP A 849 -3.07 28.67 -5.20
CA ASP A 849 -3.01 29.64 -4.09
C ASP A 849 -1.55 29.80 -3.66
N ASP A 850 -0.78 30.59 -4.40
CA ASP A 850 0.67 30.59 -4.32
C ASP A 850 1.23 31.59 -3.29
N VAL A 851 2.51 31.45 -2.95
CA VAL A 851 3.22 32.33 -2.00
C VAL A 851 4.56 32.79 -2.58
N LEU A 852 4.76 34.11 -2.67
CA LEU A 852 6.07 34.71 -2.96
C LEU A 852 6.57 35.51 -1.76
N ASN A 853 7.63 35.05 -1.10
CA ASN A 853 8.31 35.79 -0.05
C ASN A 853 9.50 36.57 -0.63
N LEU A 854 9.44 37.90 -0.57
CA LEU A 854 10.57 38.75 -0.94
C LEU A 854 11.65 38.71 0.13
N ALA A 855 12.91 38.87 -0.28
CA ALA A 855 14.02 38.99 0.67
C ALA A 855 13.88 40.28 1.48
N SER A 856 14.28 40.25 2.76
CA SER A 856 14.32 41.46 3.59
C SER A 856 15.30 42.49 2.99
N GLY A 857 14.87 43.76 2.94
CA GLY A 857 15.52 44.86 2.26
C GLY A 857 14.98 45.15 0.86
N THR A 858 13.97 44.42 0.37
CA THR A 858 13.40 44.61 -0.97
C THR A 858 12.39 45.75 -0.98
N THR A 859 12.83 46.96 -1.32
CA THR A 859 11.98 48.17 -1.36
C THR A 859 11.60 48.64 -2.76
N SER A 860 12.12 47.99 -3.81
CA SER A 860 11.85 48.34 -5.22
C SER A 860 11.98 47.12 -6.13
N LEU A 861 11.22 47.08 -7.22
CA LEU A 861 11.26 46.02 -8.23
C LEU A 861 11.58 46.61 -9.59
N THR A 862 12.41 45.93 -10.38
CA THR A 862 12.68 46.34 -11.78
C THR A 862 11.99 45.43 -12.79
N ALA A 863 11.78 44.17 -12.43
CA ALA A 863 10.93 43.22 -13.13
C ALA A 863 9.57 43.06 -12.44
N THR A 864 8.60 42.51 -13.16
CA THR A 864 7.27 42.17 -12.62
C THR A 864 7.35 40.89 -11.80
N VAL A 865 6.67 40.89 -10.66
CA VAL A 865 6.30 39.69 -9.89
C VAL A 865 4.79 39.47 -10.06
N ASN A 866 4.40 38.24 -10.39
CA ASN A 866 3.04 37.88 -10.72
C ASN A 866 2.63 36.65 -9.88
N GLY A 867 1.57 36.73 -9.08
CA GLY A 867 0.99 35.53 -8.45
C GLY A 867 0.33 34.70 -9.53
N GLY A 868 -0.75 35.21 -10.08
CA GLY A 868 -1.38 34.69 -11.30
C GLY A 868 -2.85 34.40 -11.06
N ASP A 869 -3.31 33.17 -11.35
CA ASP A 869 -4.70 32.77 -11.15
C ASP A 869 -4.86 32.03 -9.82
N GLY A 870 -5.59 32.60 -8.86
CA GLY A 870 -5.85 31.95 -7.57
C GLY A 870 -5.90 32.97 -6.45
N THR A 871 -5.67 32.52 -5.21
CA THR A 871 -5.55 33.43 -4.05
C THR A 871 -4.10 33.52 -3.62
N ASP A 872 -3.35 34.44 -4.23
CA ASP A 872 -1.90 34.50 -4.09
C ASP A 872 -1.45 35.43 -2.95
N THR A 873 -0.36 35.05 -2.28
CA THR A 873 0.19 35.76 -1.13
C THR A 873 1.57 36.36 -1.44
N LEU A 874 1.67 37.68 -1.34
CA LEU A 874 2.94 38.40 -1.36
C LEU A 874 3.48 38.55 0.07
N GLY A 875 4.60 37.92 0.39
CA GLY A 875 5.30 38.06 1.66
C GLY A 875 6.35 39.16 1.64
N MET A 876 6.32 40.05 2.63
CA MET A 876 7.28 41.15 2.80
C MET A 876 7.67 41.32 4.27
N ALA A 877 8.88 41.82 4.53
CA ALA A 877 9.16 42.39 5.84
C ALA A 877 8.39 43.71 5.99
N THR A 878 7.83 43.98 7.17
CA THR A 878 6.96 45.14 7.38
C THR A 878 7.65 46.48 7.10
N ALA A 879 8.93 46.61 7.47
CA ALA A 879 9.70 47.83 7.18
C ALA A 879 9.89 48.08 5.67
N ASP A 880 10.03 47.01 4.89
CA ASP A 880 10.15 47.10 3.44
C ASP A 880 8.82 47.48 2.81
N ALA A 881 7.70 46.92 3.29
CA ALA A 881 6.36 47.28 2.85
C ALA A 881 6.03 48.76 3.12
N VAL A 882 6.41 49.28 4.30
CA VAL A 882 6.26 50.72 4.61
C VAL A 882 7.02 51.59 3.60
N THR A 883 8.26 51.21 3.26
CA THR A 883 9.08 51.97 2.31
C THR A 883 8.57 51.84 0.88
N ALA A 884 8.24 50.62 0.44
CA ALA A 884 7.78 50.31 -0.90
C ALA A 884 6.45 50.98 -1.24
N THR A 885 5.55 51.09 -0.24
CA THR A 885 4.22 51.67 -0.42
C THR A 885 4.16 53.19 -0.22
N ALA A 886 5.29 53.84 0.05
CA ALA A 886 5.37 55.30 0.11
C ALA A 886 5.05 55.98 -1.24
N GLY A 887 5.14 55.24 -2.36
CA GLY A 887 4.74 55.69 -3.70
C GLY A 887 4.21 54.55 -4.58
N ALA A 888 3.61 54.89 -5.72
CA ALA A 888 2.92 53.91 -6.57
C ALA A 888 3.83 53.07 -7.50
N ALA A 889 5.14 53.35 -7.54
CA ALA A 889 6.06 52.69 -8.49
C ALA A 889 6.18 51.18 -8.23
N PHE A 890 6.21 50.77 -6.96
CA PHE A 890 6.27 49.37 -6.56
C PHE A 890 5.03 48.59 -7.00
N ALA A 891 3.84 49.17 -6.80
CA ALA A 891 2.55 48.58 -7.20
C ALA A 891 2.51 48.17 -8.68
N SER A 892 3.10 48.98 -9.57
CA SER A 892 3.10 48.71 -11.03
C SER A 892 3.85 47.44 -11.44
N LYS A 893 4.61 46.84 -10.52
CA LYS A 893 5.40 45.62 -10.72
C LYS A 893 4.88 44.43 -9.94
N VAL A 894 3.84 44.62 -9.12
CA VAL A 894 3.15 43.56 -8.39
C VAL A 894 1.82 43.32 -9.08
N VAL A 895 1.54 42.09 -9.52
CA VAL A 895 0.30 41.74 -10.25
C VAL A 895 -0.23 40.40 -9.73
N GLY A 896 -1.56 40.24 -9.71
CA GLY A 896 -2.21 38.97 -9.34
C GLY A 896 -1.89 38.50 -7.92
N PHE A 897 -1.99 39.40 -6.93
CA PHE A 897 -1.86 39.05 -5.51
C PHE A 897 -3.07 39.56 -4.76
N GLU A 898 -3.73 38.69 -4.01
CA GLU A 898 -4.96 38.97 -3.25
C GLU A 898 -4.66 39.07 -1.74
N LYS A 899 -3.52 38.53 -1.30
CA LYS A 899 -3.04 38.54 0.08
C LYS A 899 -1.68 39.22 0.21
N LEU A 900 -1.51 39.97 1.30
CA LEU A 900 -0.22 40.52 1.73
C LEU A 900 0.15 39.89 3.07
N SER A 901 1.28 39.21 3.14
CA SER A 901 1.84 38.69 4.38
C SER A 901 2.99 39.57 4.87
N LEU A 902 2.91 40.00 6.12
CA LEU A 902 3.82 40.93 6.76
C LEU A 902 4.58 40.26 7.90
N GLY A 903 5.90 40.32 7.86
CA GLY A 903 6.76 39.92 8.98
C GLY A 903 6.54 40.75 10.25
N LEU A 904 7.23 40.40 11.33
CA LEU A 904 7.17 41.16 12.59
C LEU A 904 7.60 42.62 12.40
N ALA A 905 6.78 43.58 12.84
CA ALA A 905 7.11 45.00 12.75
C ALA A 905 8.05 45.45 13.88
N ALA A 906 9.26 45.90 13.52
CA ALA A 906 10.25 46.42 14.47
C ALA A 906 10.07 47.90 14.84
N ALA A 907 9.31 48.67 14.05
CA ALA A 907 9.04 50.09 14.25
C ALA A 907 7.64 50.45 13.76
N SER A 908 7.09 51.58 14.23
CA SER A 908 5.81 52.09 13.72
C SER A 908 5.94 52.57 12.28
N GLY A 909 4.90 52.36 11.48
CA GLY A 909 4.88 52.78 10.09
C GLY A 909 3.55 52.51 9.40
N THR A 910 3.36 53.12 8.22
CA THR A 910 2.14 52.96 7.42
C THR A 910 2.42 52.13 6.19
N VAL A 911 1.65 51.06 6.00
CA VAL A 911 1.57 50.30 4.75
C VAL A 911 0.35 50.78 3.98
N ASN A 912 0.57 51.40 2.83
CA ASN A 912 -0.51 51.92 1.99
C ASN A 912 -0.97 50.88 0.96
N LEU A 913 -2.12 50.26 1.22
CA LEU A 913 -2.66 49.19 0.38
C LEU A 913 -3.18 49.70 -0.97
N ALA A 914 -3.52 50.99 -1.09
CA ALA A 914 -3.82 51.58 -2.40
C ALA A 914 -2.58 51.58 -3.32
N ASN A 915 -1.36 51.60 -2.75
CA ASN A 915 -0.10 51.43 -3.45
C ASN A 915 0.36 49.95 -3.48
N LEU A 916 -0.56 49.00 -3.25
CA LEU A 916 -0.41 47.56 -3.48
C LEU A 916 -1.69 47.01 -4.11
N ASN A 917 -2.20 47.70 -5.12
CA ASN A 917 -3.37 47.29 -5.91
C ASN A 917 -4.61 46.94 -5.07
N ASN A 918 -4.79 47.61 -3.94
CA ASN A 918 -5.94 47.44 -3.06
C ASN A 918 -6.13 46.02 -2.52
N ILE A 919 -5.03 45.31 -2.23
CA ILE A 919 -5.05 44.01 -1.54
C ILE A 919 -5.98 44.08 -0.32
N GLY A 920 -6.99 43.20 -0.30
CA GLY A 920 -8.06 43.20 0.71
C GLY A 920 -7.86 42.19 1.84
N TYR A 921 -6.81 41.37 1.78
CA TYR A 921 -6.48 40.39 2.82
C TYR A 921 -5.05 40.62 3.29
N VAL A 922 -4.85 40.97 4.56
CA VAL A 922 -3.52 41.19 5.13
C VAL A 922 -3.27 40.22 6.28
N ILE A 923 -2.21 39.45 6.18
CA ILE A 923 -1.68 38.59 7.23
C ILE A 923 -0.55 39.35 7.92
N THR A 924 -0.58 39.43 9.25
CA THR A 924 0.51 40.02 10.03
C THR A 924 1.04 39.05 11.07
N ASN A 925 2.37 38.96 11.12
CA ASN A 925 3.11 38.22 12.14
C ASN A 925 3.39 39.08 13.39
N GLY A 926 2.54 40.09 13.62
CA GLY A 926 2.53 40.91 14.83
C GLY A 926 3.31 42.22 14.73
N VAL A 927 3.11 43.03 15.76
CA VAL A 927 3.78 44.31 15.97
C VAL A 927 4.27 44.32 17.43
N GLY A 928 5.50 44.77 17.67
CA GLY A 928 6.03 44.91 19.05
C GLY A 928 5.26 45.97 19.85
N ALA A 929 5.91 46.80 20.68
CA ALA A 929 5.23 47.92 21.35
C ALA A 929 4.86 49.11 20.41
N ASN A 930 4.75 48.85 19.11
CA ASN A 930 4.64 49.85 18.04
C ASN A 930 3.26 49.78 17.37
N THR A 931 3.02 50.71 16.44
CA THR A 931 1.81 50.76 15.63
C THR A 931 2.13 50.53 14.15
N THR A 932 1.59 49.47 13.57
CA THR A 932 1.55 49.32 12.10
C THR A 932 0.19 49.77 11.61
N THR A 933 0.17 50.79 10.77
CA THR A 933 -1.06 51.32 10.16
C THR A 933 -1.24 50.72 8.76
N LEU A 934 -2.35 50.05 8.53
CA LEU A 934 -2.79 49.57 7.22
C LEU A 934 -3.78 50.61 6.66
N SER A 935 -3.32 51.44 5.72
CA SER A 935 -4.14 52.52 5.16
C SER A 935 -4.72 52.19 3.79
N GLY A 936 -5.93 52.69 3.53
CA GLY A 936 -6.64 52.42 2.28
C GLY A 936 -7.18 51.00 2.22
N PHE A 937 -7.48 50.42 3.39
CA PHE A 937 -8.05 49.08 3.51
C PHE A 937 -9.43 49.04 2.86
N VAL A 938 -9.72 48.01 2.07
CA VAL A 938 -11.02 47.91 1.40
C VAL A 938 -12.12 47.54 2.40
N ALA A 939 -13.34 48.03 2.19
CA ALA A 939 -14.50 47.63 2.98
C ALA A 939 -14.70 46.11 2.90
N ASN A 940 -15.06 45.47 4.01
CA ASN A 940 -15.18 44.01 4.16
C ASN A 940 -13.86 43.23 3.95
N GLY A 941 -12.70 43.91 3.94
CA GLY A 941 -11.41 43.24 3.90
C GLY A 941 -11.15 42.38 5.16
N THR A 942 -10.13 41.53 5.09
CA THR A 942 -9.75 40.60 6.17
C THR A 942 -8.36 40.89 6.70
N LEU A 943 -8.24 41.07 8.02
CA LEU A 943 -6.99 41.14 8.76
C LEU A 943 -6.75 39.81 9.47
N GLU A 944 -5.72 39.06 9.10
CA GLU A 944 -5.28 37.84 9.78
C GLU A 944 -4.08 38.11 10.72
N LEU A 945 -4.17 37.62 11.95
CA LEU A 945 -3.16 37.73 13.00
C LEU A 945 -2.51 36.35 13.21
N ALA A 946 -1.34 36.11 12.59
CA ALA A 946 -0.76 34.77 12.42
C ALA A 946 0.37 34.39 13.40
N ALA A 947 1.13 35.35 13.97
CA ALA A 947 2.21 35.04 14.91
C ALA A 947 2.38 36.08 16.06
N VAL A 948 2.35 35.54 17.28
CA VAL A 948 2.94 35.91 18.60
C VAL A 948 3.06 37.36 19.10
N ALA A 949 2.35 37.60 20.22
CA ALA A 949 2.74 38.06 21.58
C ALA A 949 3.79 39.16 21.78
N GLN A 950 3.29 40.40 21.83
CA GLN A 950 3.68 41.44 22.79
C GLN A 950 2.41 42.25 23.11
N ALA A 951 2.00 42.30 24.39
CA ALA A 951 0.66 42.72 24.83
C ALA A 951 0.27 44.20 24.59
N THR A 952 1.10 45.00 23.91
CA THR A 952 0.93 46.45 23.81
C THR A 952 1.00 46.99 22.38
N GLY A 953 1.18 46.13 21.38
CA GLY A 953 1.26 46.53 19.99
C GLY A 953 -0.09 46.80 19.36
N THR A 954 -0.16 47.73 18.41
CA THR A 954 -1.41 48.09 17.72
C THR A 954 -1.30 47.86 16.22
N VAL A 955 -2.22 47.08 15.66
CA VAL A 955 -2.50 47.06 14.22
C VAL A 955 -3.65 48.03 13.97
N ALA A 956 -3.34 49.18 13.38
CA ALA A 956 -4.34 50.20 13.07
C ALA A 956 -4.82 50.01 11.63
N VAL A 957 -6.12 49.84 11.42
CA VAL A 957 -6.75 49.72 10.10
C VAL A 957 -7.48 51.02 9.81
N THR A 958 -7.16 51.65 8.69
CA THR A 958 -7.94 52.77 8.15
C THR A 958 -8.53 52.38 6.80
N LEU A 959 -9.86 52.30 6.76
CA LEU A 959 -10.61 52.01 5.54
C LEU A 959 -10.36 53.11 4.49
N ALA A 960 -10.47 52.74 3.22
CA ALA A 960 -10.46 53.70 2.12
C ALA A 960 -11.64 54.69 2.21
N ASP A 961 -12.78 54.22 2.72
CA ASP A 961 -13.95 55.02 3.07
C ASP A 961 -14.57 54.42 4.35
N ALA A 962 -14.64 55.21 5.41
CA ALA A 962 -15.28 54.90 6.69
C ALA A 962 -16.39 55.91 7.03
N THR A 963 -16.94 56.57 6.01
CA THR A 963 -18.02 57.55 6.18
C THR A 963 -19.41 56.92 6.20
N GLY A 964 -19.47 55.60 6.01
CA GLY A 964 -20.70 54.81 6.08
C GLY A 964 -21.28 54.74 7.48
N THR A 965 -22.35 53.98 7.63
CA THR A 965 -22.96 53.68 8.93
C THR A 965 -23.12 52.17 9.16
N SER A 966 -22.43 51.39 8.33
CA SER A 966 -22.48 49.92 8.28
C SER A 966 -21.14 49.37 7.78
N ASP A 967 -20.05 50.02 8.17
CA ASP A 967 -18.71 49.62 7.77
C ASP A 967 -18.30 48.34 8.50
N VAL A 968 -17.65 47.42 7.78
CA VAL A 968 -17.31 46.06 8.25
C VAL A 968 -15.82 45.79 8.10
N LEU A 969 -15.21 45.27 9.16
CA LEU A 969 -13.86 44.68 9.15
C LEU A 969 -13.92 43.22 9.62
N ASN A 970 -13.31 42.32 8.83
CA ASN A 970 -13.14 40.93 9.23
C ASN A 970 -11.76 40.75 9.86
N VAL A 971 -11.69 40.08 11.01
CA VAL A 971 -10.46 39.79 11.75
C VAL A 971 -10.37 38.28 11.96
N VAL A 972 -9.24 37.68 11.60
CA VAL A 972 -8.93 36.27 11.85
C VAL A 972 -7.75 36.21 12.81
N ALA A 973 -7.88 35.49 13.91
CA ALA A 973 -6.80 35.28 14.87
C ALA A 973 -6.47 33.80 14.93
N LYS A 974 -5.21 33.43 14.66
CA LYS A 974 -4.78 32.03 14.61
C LYS A 974 -3.86 31.67 15.76
N VAL A 975 -4.15 30.53 16.38
CA VAL A 975 -3.29 29.79 17.31
C VAL A 975 -3.07 28.38 16.77
N SER A 976 -2.01 27.71 17.22
CA SER A 976 -1.65 26.38 16.67
C SER A 976 -0.88 25.49 17.63
N THR A 977 -0.05 26.09 18.49
CA THR A 977 0.84 25.35 19.41
C THR A 977 0.74 25.81 20.86
N ALA A 978 0.25 27.04 21.09
CA ALA A 978 0.10 27.63 22.42
C ALA A 978 -0.93 28.78 22.38
N ASP A 979 -1.39 29.20 23.55
CA ASP A 979 -2.10 30.46 23.76
C ASP A 979 -1.29 31.65 23.24
N LEU A 980 -1.93 32.56 22.50
CA LEU A 980 -1.31 33.79 21.99
C LEU A 980 -2.12 35.02 22.35
N ASN A 981 -1.40 36.11 22.64
CA ASN A 981 -1.97 37.45 22.70
C ASN A 981 -1.61 38.20 21.41
N HIS A 982 -2.60 38.65 20.67
CA HIS A 982 -2.45 39.33 19.38
C HIS A 982 -2.38 40.86 19.50
N GLY A 983 -2.41 41.42 20.71
CA GLY A 983 -2.35 42.86 20.96
C GLY A 983 -3.67 43.56 20.62
N THR A 984 -3.57 44.81 20.16
CA THR A 984 -4.72 45.67 19.85
C THR A 984 -4.96 45.78 18.35
N VAL A 985 -6.20 45.58 17.93
CA VAL A 985 -6.72 46.00 16.62
C VAL A 985 -7.47 47.31 16.82
N SER A 986 -7.02 48.36 16.13
CA SER A 986 -7.71 49.65 16.11
C SER A 986 -8.30 49.89 14.72
N ALA A 987 -9.60 50.16 14.62
CA ALA A 987 -10.28 50.26 13.33
C ALA A 987 -11.24 51.45 13.33
N ALA A 988 -10.73 52.68 13.17
CA ALA A 988 -11.54 53.87 13.37
C ALA A 988 -12.71 53.98 12.36
N GLY A 989 -13.93 54.10 12.87
CA GLY A 989 -15.13 54.33 12.05
C GLY A 989 -15.78 53.05 11.50
N VAL A 990 -15.64 51.91 12.19
CA VAL A 990 -16.18 50.61 11.78
C VAL A 990 -17.33 50.19 12.69
N GLU A 991 -18.55 50.12 12.18
CA GLU A 991 -19.70 49.71 13.01
C GLU A 991 -19.72 48.22 13.35
N THR A 992 -19.14 47.36 12.51
CA THR A 992 -19.17 45.90 12.71
C THR A 992 -17.79 45.27 12.56
N ILE A 993 -17.34 44.55 13.58
CA ILE A 993 -16.13 43.71 13.51
C ILE A 993 -16.54 42.25 13.62
N ASN A 994 -16.12 41.44 12.64
CA ASN A 994 -16.30 39.99 12.67
C ASN A 994 -14.97 39.32 13.02
N LEU A 995 -14.85 38.78 14.23
CA LEU A 995 -13.68 38.07 14.71
C LEU A 995 -13.85 36.56 14.53
N THR A 996 -12.89 35.88 13.89
CA THR A 996 -12.80 34.42 13.85
C THR A 996 -11.53 33.96 14.56
N ALA A 997 -11.67 33.34 15.73
CA ALA A 997 -10.55 32.77 16.49
C ALA A 997 -10.38 31.29 16.10
N THR A 998 -9.26 30.96 15.46
CA THR A 998 -9.01 29.63 14.89
C THR A 998 -7.83 28.95 15.57
N ASP A 999 -8.03 27.71 16.03
CA ASP A 999 -6.97 26.81 16.44
C ASP A 999 -6.71 25.81 15.32
N THR A 1000 -5.50 25.85 14.77
CA THR A 1000 -5.07 24.92 13.72
C THR A 1000 -4.32 23.71 14.28
N SER A 1001 -4.23 23.58 15.61
CA SER A 1001 -3.64 22.42 16.27
C SER A 1001 -4.42 21.14 15.97
N THR A 1002 -3.68 20.04 15.79
CA THR A 1002 -4.25 18.68 15.75
C THR A 1002 -4.23 18.01 17.12
N THR A 1003 -3.78 18.72 18.16
CA THR A 1003 -3.77 18.22 19.54
C THR A 1003 -5.14 18.38 20.18
N ALA A 1004 -5.43 17.58 21.21
CA ALA A 1004 -6.74 17.64 21.90
C ALA A 1004 -6.94 18.92 22.74
N ALA A 1005 -5.88 19.71 22.99
CA ALA A 1005 -5.97 20.93 23.78
C ALA A 1005 -6.30 22.12 22.88
N ILE A 1006 -7.40 22.82 23.17
CA ILE A 1006 -7.81 24.05 22.48
C ILE A 1006 -7.05 25.25 23.07
N ASN A 1007 -6.26 25.91 22.24
CA ASN A 1007 -5.48 27.10 22.57
C ASN A 1007 -6.33 28.38 22.55
N ARG A 1008 -5.84 29.41 23.24
CA ARG A 1008 -6.54 30.69 23.41
C ARG A 1008 -5.93 31.85 22.66
N SER A 1009 -6.76 32.57 21.91
CA SER A 1009 -6.46 33.87 21.32
C SER A 1009 -6.91 35.00 22.25
N THR A 1010 -5.99 35.86 22.67
CA THR A 1010 -6.28 37.10 23.43
C THR A 1010 -6.17 38.31 22.51
N ILE A 1011 -7.18 39.17 22.46
CA ILE A 1011 -7.26 40.29 21.51
C ILE A 1011 -7.91 41.50 22.19
N SER A 1012 -7.34 42.69 21.97
CA SER A 1012 -7.96 43.98 22.29
C SER A 1012 -8.51 44.65 21.02
N ILE A 1013 -9.70 45.22 21.08
CA ILE A 1013 -10.33 45.94 19.95
C ILE A 1013 -10.64 47.38 20.37
N THR A 1014 -10.19 48.38 19.62
CA THR A 1014 -10.45 49.79 19.92
C THR A 1014 -11.11 50.50 18.74
N ASP A 1015 -12.39 50.84 18.90
CA ASP A 1015 -13.13 51.71 17.98
C ASP A 1015 -14.38 52.32 18.64
N SER A 1016 -14.44 53.65 18.66
CA SER A 1016 -15.57 54.41 19.17
C SER A 1016 -16.88 54.23 18.38
N ALA A 1017 -16.82 53.77 17.13
CA ALA A 1017 -17.99 53.59 16.27
C ALA A 1017 -18.58 52.16 16.32
N LEU A 1018 -17.87 51.19 16.89
CA LEU A 1018 -18.26 49.78 16.93
C LEU A 1018 -19.61 49.56 17.64
N LYS A 1019 -20.59 49.02 16.91
CA LYS A 1019 -21.94 48.69 17.42
C LYS A 1019 -22.12 47.20 17.65
N THR A 1020 -21.51 46.38 16.79
CA THR A 1020 -21.63 44.93 16.76
C THR A 1020 -20.26 44.26 16.69
N LEU A 1021 -20.00 43.31 17.58
CA LEU A 1021 -18.85 42.41 17.52
C LEU A 1021 -19.35 40.97 17.39
N THR A 1022 -19.00 40.28 16.30
CA THR A 1022 -19.26 38.83 16.19
C THR A 1022 -17.98 38.06 16.47
N ILE A 1023 -18.10 36.89 17.12
CA ILE A 1023 -16.98 36.01 17.45
C ILE A 1023 -17.31 34.59 16.97
N ALA A 1024 -16.42 34.00 16.18
CA ALA A 1024 -16.58 32.68 15.60
C ALA A 1024 -15.30 31.84 15.75
N GLY A 1025 -15.37 30.59 15.28
CA GLY A 1025 -14.21 29.70 15.17
C GLY A 1025 -14.07 28.72 16.33
N ASN A 1026 -12.98 27.97 16.35
CA ASN A 1026 -12.78 26.82 17.25
C ASN A 1026 -11.74 27.05 18.35
N ALA A 1027 -11.04 28.18 18.36
CA ALA A 1027 -10.13 28.54 19.46
C ALA A 1027 -10.90 29.14 20.63
N LYS A 1028 -10.30 29.09 21.83
CA LYS A 1028 -10.74 29.92 22.95
C LYS A 1028 -10.49 31.39 22.60
N ALA A 1029 -11.44 32.27 22.88
CA ALA A 1029 -11.30 33.71 22.59
C ALA A 1029 -11.42 34.56 23.86
N THR A 1030 -10.36 35.27 24.25
CA THR A 1030 -10.42 36.31 25.28
C THR A 1030 -10.41 37.67 24.60
N VAL A 1031 -11.52 38.40 24.66
CA VAL A 1031 -11.66 39.68 23.96
C VAL A 1031 -11.93 40.81 24.94
N THR A 1032 -11.06 41.82 24.89
CA THR A 1032 -11.30 43.13 25.48
C THR A 1032 -11.62 44.12 24.38
N TYR A 1033 -12.50 45.08 24.64
CA TYR A 1033 -12.83 46.11 23.66
C TYR A 1033 -12.86 47.50 24.32
N ASP A 1034 -12.76 48.54 23.52
CA ASP A 1034 -12.92 49.94 23.91
C ASP A 1034 -13.83 50.63 22.90
N SER A 1035 -15.12 50.69 23.24
CA SER A 1035 -16.18 51.30 22.44
C SER A 1035 -17.33 51.77 23.31
N THR A 1036 -17.84 52.97 23.04
CA THR A 1036 -19.02 53.53 23.72
C THR A 1036 -20.33 53.29 22.96
N ALA A 1037 -20.25 52.79 21.72
CA ALA A 1037 -21.39 52.54 20.84
C ALA A 1037 -21.82 51.06 20.79
N LEU A 1038 -21.05 50.16 21.41
CA LEU A 1038 -21.30 48.72 21.35
C LEU A 1038 -22.60 48.36 22.07
N THR A 1039 -23.44 47.58 21.39
CA THR A 1039 -24.73 47.10 21.94
C THR A 1039 -24.90 45.59 21.80
N SER A 1040 -24.07 44.94 20.98
CA SER A 1040 -24.17 43.51 20.69
C SER A 1040 -22.80 42.86 20.56
N VAL A 1041 -22.56 41.83 21.37
CA VAL A 1041 -21.48 40.85 21.18
C VAL A 1041 -22.12 39.49 20.94
N ASN A 1042 -21.84 38.86 19.80
CA ASN A 1042 -22.43 37.58 19.46
C ASN A 1042 -21.35 36.54 19.14
N ALA A 1043 -21.15 35.59 20.04
CA ALA A 1043 -20.21 34.49 19.91
C ALA A 1043 -20.87 33.13 19.62
N SER A 1044 -22.14 33.09 19.22
CA SER A 1044 -22.94 31.86 19.06
C SER A 1044 -22.38 30.80 18.11
N THR A 1045 -21.37 31.15 17.31
CA THR A 1045 -20.71 30.23 16.37
C THR A 1045 -19.29 29.84 16.80
N ASN A 1046 -18.86 30.28 17.99
CA ASN A 1046 -17.60 29.83 18.57
C ASN A 1046 -17.79 28.47 19.27
N THR A 1047 -16.81 27.57 19.12
CA THR A 1047 -16.84 26.24 19.73
C THR A 1047 -15.73 26.00 20.74
N GLY A 1048 -14.81 26.96 20.91
CA GLY A 1048 -13.65 26.84 21.81
C GLY A 1048 -13.90 27.35 23.22
N GLY A 1049 -14.85 28.28 23.39
CA GLY A 1049 -15.15 28.99 24.63
C GLY A 1049 -14.67 30.44 24.61
N VAL A 1050 -15.47 31.36 25.15
CA VAL A 1050 -15.30 32.81 25.02
C VAL A 1050 -15.26 33.50 26.37
N THR A 1051 -14.31 34.40 26.55
CA THR A 1051 -14.18 35.26 27.72
C THR A 1051 -14.37 36.71 27.31
N VAL A 1052 -15.48 37.33 27.73
CA VAL A 1052 -15.89 38.70 27.38
C VAL A 1052 -16.50 39.41 28.59
N SER A 1053 -16.22 40.70 28.73
CA SER A 1053 -16.85 41.56 29.73
C SER A 1053 -17.51 42.78 29.09
N THR A 1054 -18.69 43.19 29.57
CA THR A 1054 -19.30 44.47 29.19
C THR A 1054 -18.53 45.65 29.77
N LEU A 1055 -18.69 46.83 29.19
CA LEU A 1055 -17.62 47.80 29.18
C LEU A 1055 -17.85 48.99 30.12
N SER A 1056 -17.46 48.95 31.40
CA SER A 1056 -17.73 49.89 32.54
C SER A 1056 -17.90 51.44 32.34
N GLY A 1057 -18.47 51.92 31.23
CA GLY A 1057 -18.48 53.29 30.71
C GLY A 1057 -19.27 53.49 29.39
N ALA A 1058 -19.72 52.42 28.72
CA ALA A 1058 -20.69 52.53 27.62
C ALA A 1058 -22.05 53.08 28.10
N ALA A 1059 -22.74 53.88 27.27
CA ALA A 1059 -24.03 54.51 27.62
C ALA A 1059 -25.26 53.61 27.36
N ALA A 1060 -25.09 52.43 26.76
CA ALA A 1060 -26.16 51.53 26.37
C ALA A 1060 -25.97 50.12 26.96
N ALA A 1061 -27.08 49.49 27.34
CA ALA A 1061 -27.11 48.08 27.73
C ALA A 1061 -26.63 47.19 26.57
N THR A 1062 -25.78 46.21 26.86
CA THR A 1062 -25.19 45.32 25.87
C THR A 1062 -25.76 43.91 26.00
N THR A 1063 -26.09 43.29 24.87
CA THR A 1063 -26.36 41.85 24.81
C THR A 1063 -25.07 41.11 24.44
N VAL A 1064 -24.65 40.16 25.28
CA VAL A 1064 -23.50 39.29 25.04
C VAL A 1064 -24.00 37.85 24.96
N THR A 1065 -23.74 37.19 23.84
CA THR A 1065 -24.05 35.77 23.63
C THR A 1065 -22.75 35.00 23.50
N GLY A 1066 -22.58 33.93 24.28
CA GLY A 1066 -21.49 32.97 24.18
C GLY A 1066 -21.70 31.96 23.04
N GLY A 1067 -20.91 30.89 23.02
CA GLY A 1067 -20.85 29.87 21.99
C GLY A 1067 -21.33 28.50 22.47
N THR A 1068 -20.61 27.45 22.05
CA THR A 1068 -20.90 26.04 22.41
C THR A 1068 -19.81 25.41 23.29
N GLY A 1069 -18.75 26.18 23.57
CA GLY A 1069 -17.70 25.80 24.51
C GLY A 1069 -17.95 26.48 25.86
N ALA A 1070 -17.19 26.10 26.90
CA ALA A 1070 -17.35 26.73 28.21
C ALA A 1070 -16.98 28.22 28.19
N ASP A 1071 -17.98 29.09 28.36
CA ASP A 1071 -17.84 30.54 28.27
C ASP A 1071 -17.68 31.22 29.63
N THR A 1072 -17.16 32.44 29.63
CA THR A 1072 -17.01 33.29 30.81
C THR A 1072 -17.42 34.72 30.47
N LEU A 1073 -18.63 35.09 30.86
CA LEU A 1073 -19.27 36.35 30.49
C LEU A 1073 -19.48 37.20 31.75
N THR A 1074 -19.15 38.49 31.69
CA THR A 1074 -19.32 39.41 32.84
C THR A 1074 -20.07 40.68 32.44
N ALA A 1075 -21.18 40.95 33.12
CA ALA A 1075 -22.00 42.15 32.96
C ALA A 1075 -21.61 43.22 34.00
N ASN A 1076 -21.03 44.32 33.53
CA ASN A 1076 -20.60 45.48 34.29
C ASN A 1076 -21.61 46.64 34.28
N HIS A 1077 -22.69 46.58 33.50
CA HIS A 1077 -23.70 47.63 33.42
C HIS A 1077 -25.10 47.17 33.78
N ALA A 1078 -25.91 48.16 34.17
CA ALA A 1078 -27.30 47.91 34.45
C ALA A 1078 -28.05 47.52 33.17
N SER A 1079 -28.92 46.51 33.27
CA SER A 1079 -29.74 45.99 32.17
C SER A 1079 -28.98 45.25 31.07
N ASP A 1080 -27.71 44.88 31.28
CA ASP A 1080 -27.00 43.97 30.36
C ASP A 1080 -27.70 42.61 30.27
N VAL A 1081 -27.58 41.95 29.12
CA VAL A 1081 -28.11 40.61 28.86
C VAL A 1081 -26.96 39.68 28.52
N LEU A 1082 -26.74 38.65 29.34
CA LEU A 1082 -25.76 37.58 29.07
C LEU A 1082 -26.50 36.28 28.73
N ILE A 1083 -26.09 35.64 27.64
CA ILE A 1083 -26.59 34.33 27.19
C ILE A 1083 -25.35 33.44 27.05
N GLY A 1084 -25.24 32.36 27.82
CA GLY A 1084 -24.13 31.40 27.78
C GLY A 1084 -24.10 30.66 26.45
N GLY A 1085 -25.06 29.76 26.24
CA GLY A 1085 -25.16 28.99 25.01
C GLY A 1085 -25.21 27.50 25.32
N ASP A 1086 -24.41 26.70 24.63
CA ASP A 1086 -24.17 25.32 25.06
C ASP A 1086 -22.82 25.27 25.80
N GLY A 1087 -22.66 24.40 26.78
CA GLY A 1087 -21.40 24.26 27.52
C GLY A 1087 -21.60 24.45 29.01
N ALA A 1088 -20.51 24.45 29.77
CA ALA A 1088 -20.56 24.77 31.19
C ALA A 1088 -20.15 26.25 31.37
N ASP A 1089 -21.11 27.15 31.34
CA ASP A 1089 -20.85 28.59 31.22
C ASP A 1089 -20.77 29.29 32.56
N SER A 1090 -19.93 30.32 32.66
CA SER A 1090 -19.77 31.15 33.85
C SER A 1090 -20.26 32.57 33.59
N LEU A 1091 -21.46 32.89 34.07
CA LEU A 1091 -22.13 34.19 33.87
C LEU A 1091 -22.08 35.02 35.15
N THR A 1092 -21.38 36.16 35.13
CA THR A 1092 -21.21 37.04 36.29
C THR A 1092 -22.01 38.33 36.15
N ALA A 1093 -22.89 38.60 37.12
CA ALA A 1093 -23.57 39.89 37.28
C ALA A 1093 -22.79 40.79 38.26
N ALA A 1094 -22.16 41.84 37.74
CA ALA A 1094 -21.45 42.86 38.54
C ALA A 1094 -22.24 44.19 38.64
N ALA A 1095 -23.49 44.22 38.17
CA ALA A 1095 -24.37 45.37 38.18
C ALA A 1095 -25.84 44.99 38.45
N ASN A 1096 -26.67 45.99 38.75
CA ASN A 1096 -28.11 45.80 38.99
C ASN A 1096 -28.88 45.47 37.69
N LEU A 1097 -30.03 44.80 37.79
CA LEU A 1097 -30.96 44.58 36.67
C LEU A 1097 -30.39 43.79 35.47
N VAL A 1098 -29.29 43.06 35.65
CA VAL A 1098 -28.72 42.17 34.62
C VAL A 1098 -29.65 40.99 34.37
N THR A 1099 -29.76 40.55 33.12
CA THR A 1099 -30.44 39.32 32.71
C THR A 1099 -29.42 38.26 32.32
N LEU A 1100 -29.53 37.06 32.87
CA LEU A 1100 -28.64 35.92 32.65
C LEU A 1100 -29.45 34.74 32.11
N THR A 1101 -28.93 34.07 31.08
CA THR A 1101 -29.48 32.84 30.50
C THR A 1101 -28.30 31.89 30.33
N GLY A 1102 -28.31 30.74 31.02
CA GLY A 1102 -27.22 29.77 30.95
C GLY A 1102 -27.22 29.04 29.61
N GLY A 1103 -28.36 28.45 29.27
CA GLY A 1103 -28.54 27.60 28.10
C GLY A 1103 -28.43 26.13 28.46
N ALA A 1104 -27.72 25.36 27.64
CA ALA A 1104 -27.60 23.91 27.81
C ALA A 1104 -26.26 23.53 28.44
N GLY A 1105 -26.31 22.92 29.63
CA GLY A 1105 -25.14 22.40 30.31
C GLY A 1105 -25.27 22.60 31.81
N ALA A 1106 -24.16 22.62 32.53
CA ALA A 1106 -24.15 22.89 33.96
C ALA A 1106 -23.56 24.27 34.18
N ASP A 1107 -24.43 25.28 34.27
CA ASP A 1107 -24.02 26.68 34.23
C ASP A 1107 -23.77 27.24 35.63
N THR A 1108 -22.87 28.21 35.72
CA THR A 1108 -22.52 28.91 36.94
C THR A 1108 -22.95 30.37 36.84
N PHE A 1109 -23.98 30.74 37.59
CA PHE A 1109 -24.46 32.10 37.73
C PHE A 1109 -23.82 32.75 38.96
N ASN A 1110 -22.83 33.62 38.74
CA ASN A 1110 -22.22 34.40 39.81
C ASN A 1110 -23.00 35.71 40.03
N VAL A 1111 -23.77 35.71 41.11
CA VAL A 1111 -24.62 36.83 41.55
C VAL A 1111 -24.18 37.36 42.92
N ALA A 1112 -22.90 37.17 43.26
CA ALA A 1112 -22.26 37.62 44.51
C ALA A 1112 -22.09 39.16 44.60
N PHE A 1113 -23.03 39.92 44.03
CA PHE A 1113 -23.06 41.38 44.01
C PHE A 1113 -24.17 41.91 44.93
N VAL A 1114 -23.89 43.01 45.64
CA VAL A 1114 -24.87 43.65 46.53
C VAL A 1114 -25.83 44.53 45.75
N VAL A 1115 -27.13 44.27 45.85
CA VAL A 1115 -28.13 45.04 45.09
C VAL A 1115 -28.35 46.41 45.70
N SER A 1116 -28.57 47.43 44.87
CA SER A 1116 -28.79 48.81 45.36
C SER A 1116 -30.10 48.97 46.11
N ASN A 1117 -31.09 48.14 45.82
CA ASN A 1117 -32.32 47.98 46.60
C ASN A 1117 -32.98 46.63 46.28
N ALA A 1118 -34.02 46.27 47.05
CA ALA A 1118 -34.71 44.99 46.90
C ALA A 1118 -35.26 44.69 45.49
N ASN A 1119 -35.51 45.71 44.64
CA ASN A 1119 -36.06 45.54 43.29
C ASN A 1119 -34.99 45.61 42.17
N SER A 1120 -33.71 45.75 42.52
CA SER A 1120 -32.61 45.95 41.57
C SER A 1120 -31.75 44.70 41.36
N TYR A 1121 -32.35 43.52 41.49
CA TYR A 1121 -31.71 42.21 41.37
C TYR A 1121 -31.35 41.82 39.93
N ALA A 1122 -30.42 40.86 39.80
CA ALA A 1122 -30.23 40.12 38.56
C ALA A 1122 -31.37 39.11 38.34
N THR A 1123 -31.68 38.80 37.09
CA THR A 1123 -32.67 37.80 36.69
C THR A 1123 -32.01 36.67 35.93
N ILE A 1124 -32.11 35.44 36.43
CA ILE A 1124 -31.74 34.21 35.72
C ILE A 1124 -33.01 33.67 35.04
N THR A 1125 -32.96 33.42 33.73
CA THR A 1125 -34.16 33.15 32.93
C THR A 1125 -34.51 31.66 32.77
N ASP A 1126 -33.55 30.78 32.97
CA ASP A 1126 -33.63 29.36 32.60
C ASP A 1126 -33.02 28.40 33.62
N ALA A 1127 -32.86 28.84 34.88
CA ALA A 1127 -32.29 28.04 35.96
C ALA A 1127 -32.92 26.63 36.03
N SER A 1128 -32.07 25.60 35.94
CA SER A 1128 -32.44 24.20 35.79
C SER A 1128 -31.59 23.29 36.69
N ALA A 1129 -31.91 22.00 36.72
CA ALA A 1129 -31.16 21.03 37.51
C ALA A 1129 -29.74 20.83 36.94
N GLY A 1130 -28.72 20.89 37.79
CA GLY A 1130 -27.31 20.88 37.40
C GLY A 1130 -26.65 22.27 37.48
N ASP A 1131 -27.42 23.35 37.38
CA ASP A 1131 -26.90 24.72 37.47
C ASP A 1131 -26.47 25.07 38.89
N SER A 1132 -25.55 26.03 38.97
CA SER A 1132 -24.91 26.51 40.18
C SER A 1132 -25.07 28.02 40.32
N ILE A 1133 -25.53 28.47 41.50
CA ILE A 1133 -25.67 29.88 41.83
C ILE A 1133 -24.60 30.23 42.87
N VAL A 1134 -23.67 31.10 42.51
CA VAL A 1134 -22.61 31.59 43.40
C VAL A 1134 -23.10 32.87 44.09
N LEU A 1135 -23.10 32.81 45.42
CA LEU A 1135 -23.58 33.85 46.33
C LEU A 1135 -22.40 34.56 46.98
N LYS A 1136 -22.68 35.60 47.77
CA LYS A 1136 -21.62 36.39 48.40
C LYS A 1136 -20.93 35.55 49.48
N ASN A 1137 -19.64 35.78 49.67
CA ASN A 1137 -18.93 35.28 50.85
C ASN A 1137 -19.05 36.32 51.96
N VAL A 1138 -19.71 35.97 53.07
CA VAL A 1138 -19.87 36.85 54.22
C VAL A 1138 -18.76 36.52 55.21
N ALA A 1139 -17.80 37.44 55.33
CA ALA A 1139 -16.60 37.18 56.13
C ALA A 1139 -16.92 36.76 57.57
N ALA A 1140 -16.26 35.68 58.03
CA ALA A 1140 -16.28 35.17 59.40
C ALA A 1140 -17.63 34.66 59.92
N VAL A 1141 -18.55 34.25 59.03
CA VAL A 1141 -19.73 33.44 59.36
C VAL A 1141 -19.69 32.12 58.60
N THR A 1142 -20.46 31.13 59.08
CA THR A 1142 -20.72 29.90 58.34
C THR A 1142 -22.05 30.04 57.65
N GLU A 1143 -22.04 30.11 56.32
CA GLU A 1143 -23.22 30.30 55.51
C GLU A 1143 -24.07 29.05 55.46
N THR A 1144 -25.39 29.24 55.47
CA THR A 1144 -26.37 28.14 55.51
C THR A 1144 -27.51 28.41 54.55
N PHE A 1145 -27.96 27.39 53.83
CA PHE A 1145 -29.15 27.48 52.99
C PHE A 1145 -30.39 26.90 53.70
N ALA A 1146 -31.45 27.70 53.78
CA ALA A 1146 -32.74 27.27 54.28
C ALA A 1146 -33.57 26.64 53.16
N SER A 1147 -33.71 25.32 53.17
CA SER A 1147 -34.49 24.58 52.14
C SER A 1147 -36.00 24.84 52.22
N ALA A 1148 -36.52 25.29 53.36
CA ALA A 1148 -37.93 25.63 53.50
C ALA A 1148 -38.24 26.99 52.84
N LYS A 1149 -39.24 27.01 51.96
CA LYS A 1149 -39.73 28.23 51.32
C LYS A 1149 -40.33 29.19 52.35
N VAL A 1150 -39.97 30.47 52.28
CA VAL A 1150 -40.63 31.55 53.02
C VAL A 1150 -42.01 31.79 52.41
N ALA A 1151 -43.06 31.63 53.22
CA ALA A 1151 -44.45 31.79 52.80
C ALA A 1151 -45.14 32.89 53.62
N LEU A 1152 -45.87 33.77 52.93
CA LEU A 1152 -46.73 34.81 53.52
C LEU A 1152 -48.14 34.69 52.92
N GLY A 1153 -49.10 35.41 53.50
CA GLY A 1153 -50.49 35.42 53.01
C GLY A 1153 -50.64 36.14 51.66
N ASP A 1154 -51.75 35.90 50.97
CA ASP A 1154 -52.01 36.36 49.59
C ASP A 1154 -52.04 37.89 49.39
N THR A 1155 -52.09 38.67 50.47
CA THR A 1155 -52.02 40.14 50.44
C THR A 1155 -50.61 40.71 50.54
N ALA A 1156 -49.60 39.85 50.76
CA ALA A 1156 -48.21 40.27 50.93
C ALA A 1156 -47.64 40.82 49.61
N VAL A 1157 -46.91 41.94 49.71
CA VAL A 1157 -46.19 42.52 48.59
C VAL A 1157 -44.75 41.99 48.55
N PHE A 1158 -44.03 42.20 47.44
CA PHE A 1158 -42.65 41.75 47.29
C PHE A 1158 -41.73 42.16 48.46
N GLN A 1159 -41.88 43.39 48.96
CA GLN A 1159 -41.10 43.90 50.09
C GLN A 1159 -41.35 43.12 51.40
N ASP A 1160 -42.57 42.63 51.62
CA ASP A 1160 -42.90 41.83 52.81
C ASP A 1160 -42.13 40.51 52.78
N PHE A 1161 -42.05 39.86 51.61
CA PHE A 1161 -41.25 38.65 51.43
C PHE A 1161 -39.75 38.90 51.60
N ALA A 1162 -39.22 39.97 51.00
CA ALA A 1162 -37.81 40.33 51.14
C ALA A 1162 -37.44 40.65 52.60
N ASN A 1163 -38.31 41.35 53.34
CA ASN A 1163 -38.10 41.61 54.76
C ASN A 1163 -38.24 40.35 55.60
N GLN A 1164 -39.20 39.48 55.29
CA GLN A 1164 -39.42 38.23 56.00
C GLN A 1164 -38.18 37.31 55.88
N ALA A 1165 -37.65 37.17 54.66
CA ALA A 1165 -36.43 36.41 54.36
C ALA A 1165 -35.22 36.83 55.23
N ILE A 1166 -35.14 38.11 55.60
CA ILE A 1166 -34.08 38.67 56.45
C ILE A 1166 -34.42 38.52 57.94
N SER A 1167 -35.64 38.89 58.36
CA SER A 1167 -36.05 38.90 59.76
C SER A 1167 -36.06 37.52 60.44
N THR A 1168 -36.13 36.43 59.66
CA THR A 1168 -36.11 35.05 60.17
C THR A 1168 -34.77 34.35 60.00
N THR A 1169 -33.73 35.06 59.56
CA THR A 1169 -32.41 34.48 59.27
C THR A 1169 -31.30 35.26 59.99
N THR A 1170 -30.11 34.67 60.07
CA THR A 1170 -28.90 35.31 60.63
C THR A 1170 -27.94 35.74 59.53
N ALA A 1171 -26.86 36.46 59.88
CA ALA A 1171 -25.82 36.82 58.92
C ALA A 1171 -25.29 35.59 58.16
N GLY A 1172 -25.17 35.69 56.83
CA GLY A 1172 -24.71 34.63 55.93
C GLY A 1172 -25.75 33.56 55.59
N ALA A 1173 -26.98 33.66 56.11
CA ALA A 1173 -28.03 32.70 55.78
C ALA A 1173 -28.74 33.07 54.48
N ILE A 1174 -29.03 32.03 53.69
CA ILE A 1174 -29.63 32.10 52.36
C ILE A 1174 -31.02 31.50 52.46
N SER A 1175 -32.03 32.22 51.99
CA SER A 1175 -33.43 31.80 52.02
C SER A 1175 -34.09 32.07 50.66
N TRP A 1176 -35.27 31.51 50.45
CA TRP A 1176 -35.98 31.66 49.18
C TRP A 1176 -37.49 31.77 49.35
N PHE A 1177 -38.13 32.46 48.40
CA PHE A 1177 -39.58 32.60 48.32
C PHE A 1177 -40.07 32.60 46.86
N GLN A 1178 -41.38 32.50 46.68
CA GLN A 1178 -42.02 32.64 45.38
C GLN A 1178 -43.03 33.78 45.42
N TYR A 1179 -42.97 34.67 44.43
CA TYR A 1179 -43.85 35.83 44.31
C TYR A 1179 -44.15 36.09 42.83
N ALA A 1180 -45.42 36.38 42.51
CA ALA A 1180 -45.88 36.71 41.15
C ALA A 1180 -45.36 35.76 40.05
N GLY A 1181 -45.40 34.44 40.31
CA GLY A 1181 -45.01 33.41 39.34
C GLY A 1181 -43.50 33.20 39.16
N ASN A 1182 -42.66 33.81 40.00
CA ASN A 1182 -41.20 33.70 39.96
C ASN A 1182 -40.62 33.28 41.31
N THR A 1183 -39.38 32.80 41.32
CA THR A 1183 -38.65 32.37 42.51
C THR A 1183 -37.55 33.36 42.84
N TYR A 1184 -37.31 33.62 44.11
CA TYR A 1184 -36.33 34.60 44.57
C TYR A 1184 -35.45 33.99 45.66
N ILE A 1185 -34.14 34.19 45.55
CA ILE A 1185 -33.17 33.85 46.58
C ILE A 1185 -32.70 35.14 47.24
N VAL A 1186 -32.66 35.15 48.56
CA VAL A 1186 -32.19 36.28 49.38
C VAL A 1186 -31.10 35.80 50.32
N GLU A 1187 -29.99 36.52 50.32
CA GLU A 1187 -28.89 36.31 51.26
C GLU A 1187 -28.85 37.44 52.28
N ASN A 1188 -28.95 37.11 53.57
CA ASN A 1188 -28.83 38.05 54.68
C ASN A 1188 -27.35 38.36 54.95
N ALA A 1189 -26.74 39.15 54.08
CA ALA A 1189 -25.35 39.56 54.23
C ALA A 1189 -25.18 40.70 55.26
N SER A 1190 -26.25 41.43 55.60
CA SER A 1190 -26.23 42.50 56.59
C SER A 1190 -26.27 42.02 58.05
N GLY A 1191 -26.82 40.83 58.29
CA GLY A 1191 -27.15 40.36 59.64
C GLY A 1191 -28.31 41.13 60.28
N SER A 1192 -29.09 41.87 59.49
CA SER A 1192 -30.27 42.61 59.96
C SER A 1192 -31.31 41.65 60.53
N ALA A 1193 -31.91 42.03 61.65
CA ALA A 1193 -32.95 41.24 62.33
C ALA A 1193 -34.38 41.68 61.98
N THR A 1194 -34.55 42.72 61.16
CA THR A 1194 -35.88 43.36 60.97
C THR A 1194 -36.32 43.49 59.53
N ALA A 1195 -35.42 43.83 58.60
CA ALA A 1195 -35.78 44.16 57.23
C ALA A 1195 -34.57 44.08 56.29
N PHE A 1196 -34.86 44.01 54.99
CA PHE A 1196 -33.87 44.02 53.91
C PHE A 1196 -33.08 45.33 53.89
N GLN A 1197 -31.75 45.22 53.83
CA GLN A 1197 -30.80 46.32 53.83
C GLN A 1197 -30.23 46.56 52.43
N ASN A 1198 -30.69 47.65 51.83
CA ASN A 1198 -30.19 48.17 50.55
C ASN A 1198 -28.65 48.32 50.56
N GLY A 1199 -28.00 47.89 49.48
CA GLY A 1199 -26.55 47.99 49.31
C GLY A 1199 -25.73 47.01 50.15
N THR A 1200 -26.36 46.10 50.89
CA THR A 1200 -25.66 45.10 51.72
C THR A 1200 -26.14 43.68 51.43
N ASP A 1201 -27.45 43.46 51.42
CA ASP A 1201 -28.07 42.15 51.17
C ASP A 1201 -28.11 41.83 49.67
N VAL A 1202 -28.20 40.54 49.34
CA VAL A 1202 -28.27 40.05 47.95
C VAL A 1202 -29.67 39.54 47.66
N VAL A 1203 -30.18 39.86 46.47
CA VAL A 1203 -31.40 39.25 45.92
C VAL A 1203 -31.12 38.86 44.48
N VAL A 1204 -31.54 37.66 44.10
CA VAL A 1204 -31.57 37.20 42.70
C VAL A 1204 -32.95 36.63 42.39
N LYS A 1205 -33.44 36.91 41.19
CA LYS A 1205 -34.67 36.35 40.65
C LYS A 1205 -34.35 35.16 39.75
N LEU A 1206 -35.05 34.06 39.92
CA LEU A 1206 -35.16 32.97 38.96
C LEU A 1206 -36.53 33.06 38.28
N ALA A 1207 -36.54 33.10 36.95
CA ALA A 1207 -37.78 33.13 36.20
C ALA A 1207 -38.56 31.81 36.39
N GLY A 1208 -39.85 31.92 36.65
CA GLY A 1208 -40.70 30.75 36.90
C GLY A 1208 -40.64 30.20 38.32
N LEU A 1209 -41.40 29.12 38.54
CA LEU A 1209 -41.54 28.46 39.83
C LEU A 1209 -40.53 27.32 39.95
N VAL A 1210 -39.29 27.67 40.30
CA VAL A 1210 -38.22 26.72 40.62
C VAL A 1210 -38.38 26.32 42.09
N ASP A 1211 -38.39 25.02 42.38
CA ASP A 1211 -38.41 24.50 43.75
C ASP A 1211 -36.98 24.28 44.22
N LEU A 1212 -36.58 24.98 45.28
CA LEU A 1212 -35.22 24.90 45.83
C LEU A 1212 -35.14 24.02 47.08
N SER A 1213 -36.20 23.29 47.43
CA SER A 1213 -36.24 22.45 48.64
C SER A 1213 -35.27 21.25 48.60
N THR A 1214 -34.88 20.82 47.40
CA THR A 1214 -33.95 19.71 47.15
C THR A 1214 -32.52 20.16 46.82
N ALA A 1215 -32.29 21.47 46.62
CA ALA A 1215 -30.98 22.02 46.26
C ALA A 1215 -29.89 21.62 47.28
N SER A 1216 -28.63 21.58 46.86
CA SER A 1216 -27.49 21.34 47.74
C SER A 1216 -26.61 22.59 47.87
N PHE A 1217 -26.07 22.87 49.05
CA PHE A 1217 -25.22 24.05 49.29
C PHE A 1217 -23.83 23.65 49.79
N SER A 1218 -22.80 24.29 49.22
CA SER A 1218 -21.40 24.19 49.64
C SER A 1218 -20.94 25.52 50.23
N ALA A 1219 -20.75 25.55 51.55
CA ALA A 1219 -20.22 26.71 52.27
C ALA A 1219 -18.73 26.98 51.97
N SER A 1220 -18.00 26.04 51.38
CA SER A 1220 -16.61 26.28 50.96
C SER A 1220 -16.50 27.03 49.63
N SER A 1221 -17.50 26.87 48.75
CA SER A 1221 -17.50 27.48 47.42
C SER A 1221 -18.58 28.55 47.24
N GLN A 1222 -19.39 28.81 48.27
CA GLN A 1222 -20.55 29.71 48.24
C GLN A 1222 -21.54 29.37 47.12
N THR A 1223 -21.68 28.08 46.83
CA THR A 1223 -22.41 27.62 45.65
C THR A 1223 -23.66 26.86 46.07
N LEU A 1224 -24.81 27.29 45.56
CA LEU A 1224 -26.06 26.56 45.60
C LEU A 1224 -26.24 25.79 44.28
N VAL A 1225 -26.23 24.46 44.34
CA VAL A 1225 -26.45 23.58 43.18
C VAL A 1225 -27.91 23.15 43.13
N LEU A 1226 -28.54 23.30 41.97
CA LEU A 1226 -29.94 22.97 41.73
C LEU A 1226 -30.10 21.49 41.36
N HIS A 1227 -31.15 20.83 41.87
CA HIS A 1227 -31.43 19.39 41.67
C HIS A 1227 -32.85 19.12 41.25
#